data_AF-A0A6I6F0L7-F1
#
_entry.id   AF-A0A6I6F0L7-F1
#
_cell.length_a   1.000
_cell.length_b   1.000
_cell.length_c   1.000
_cell.angle_alpha   90.00
_cell.angle_beta   90.00
_cell.angle_gamma   90.00
#
_symmetry.space_group_name_H-M   'P 1'
#
loop_
_entity.id
_entity.type
_entity.pdbx_description
1 polymer ?
#
loop_
_entity_poly.entity_id
_entity_poly.type
_entity_poly.pdbx_seq_one_letter_code
_entity_poly.pdbx_strand_id
1 'polypeptide(L)'
;MIMEIKSPRLGIIGKINIKVGDKVEAGQELMSLETKKGNAGIKAQFDGVVESIEVEEGVQVTAAQVLLKIDKIEEENTTEVEEEKVEVILVKSPRLGTVGKINVKAGDKIDVGQELIALETKKGNAVVKAQSAGIIESIEVEEGAQVKAADVLVKITQFKEKNTRNSEEKVKPVEKIESDITIVGGGPGGYVAAIKAAKMGAKVVLIEKESLGGTCLNWGCIPTKALVRSAEVYDSLKEAEEFGLSVKEYSVDMEKVINRKSSIVSKLVGGIQYLIEKNSIKLISGNGKLVDKNTVKAETEDKIIEVNSKNIILATGSETVYLPIPGANSKGVLTSKEILDMKKLPKKLAVIGGGVIGMEFAFIYASFGVEVYVVEYLDNVLQMLDQDIIDEIKAAAEKKEIKLYTGSRVEEIIDTEDDKCIVRFTKGGESKYISVDKVLMSVGRKPYLEGLGIEEAGIELNDNKRGIKVNSKMQTNINNIYAIGDVTNIIQLAHVASHQGIVAVENIMGHDVKMDYSAVPSAIFTHPEIATVGLTEKDVKSKGMDVEVGKFPYAANGKALTMGDERGFIKVIKDKASNKVVGAGIVGINSADLISPLTLAIRNGLTTKQIVETIFAHPTTAEVIHEGVLSVEGGALHFAE
;
A
#
# COMPACT_ATOMS: atom_id res chain seq x y z
N MET A 1 22.19 -6.01 -36.97
CA MET A 1 23.09 -5.10 -36.20
C MET A 1 24.16 -5.95 -35.52
N ILE A 2 25.44 -5.75 -35.82
CA ILE A 2 26.53 -6.58 -35.28
C ILE A 2 26.79 -6.23 -33.80
N MET A 3 26.79 -7.24 -32.95
CA MET A 3 26.95 -7.10 -31.51
C MET A 3 28.03 -8.05 -30.99
N GLU A 4 28.88 -7.57 -30.08
CA GLU A 4 30.02 -8.33 -29.53
C GLU A 4 29.65 -9.02 -28.21
N ILE A 5 29.93 -10.32 -28.10
CA ILE A 5 29.89 -11.04 -26.82
C ILE A 5 31.30 -11.04 -26.23
N LYS A 6 31.43 -10.49 -25.01
CA LYS A 6 32.71 -10.33 -24.31
C LYS A 6 32.84 -11.24 -23.11
N SER A 7 34.07 -11.63 -22.79
CA SER A 7 34.35 -12.43 -21.61
C SER A 7 34.03 -11.65 -20.33
N PRO A 8 33.26 -12.20 -19.39
CA PRO A 8 32.92 -11.51 -18.15
C PRO A 8 34.09 -11.44 -17.15
N ARG A 9 35.14 -12.27 -17.33
CA ARG A 9 36.28 -12.37 -16.40
C ARG A 9 37.46 -13.13 -17.03
N LEU A 10 38.61 -13.10 -16.36
CA LEU A 10 39.77 -13.92 -16.71
C LEU A 10 39.44 -15.41 -16.58
N GLY A 11 39.72 -16.20 -17.61
CA GLY A 11 39.49 -17.65 -17.63
C GLY A 11 40.07 -18.34 -18.87
N ILE A 12 39.95 -19.67 -18.93
CA ILE A 12 40.33 -20.47 -20.11
C ILE A 12 39.03 -20.85 -20.84
N ILE A 13 38.99 -20.66 -22.15
CA ILE A 13 37.85 -21.07 -22.98
C ILE A 13 37.78 -22.59 -22.97
N GLY A 14 36.67 -23.12 -22.45
CA GLY A 14 36.34 -24.54 -22.51
C GLY A 14 35.65 -24.86 -23.85
N LYS A 15 34.74 -25.83 -23.82
CA LYS A 15 33.98 -26.25 -25.00
C LYS A 15 33.19 -25.10 -25.64
N ILE A 16 33.33 -24.90 -26.95
CA ILE A 16 32.52 -24.00 -27.78
C ILE A 16 31.38 -24.83 -28.41
N ASN A 17 30.14 -24.43 -28.15
CA ASN A 17 28.93 -25.17 -28.52
C ASN A 17 28.25 -24.65 -29.80
N ILE A 18 28.85 -23.69 -30.49
CA ILE A 18 28.31 -23.00 -31.66
C ILE A 18 29.33 -22.92 -32.80
N LYS A 19 28.86 -22.67 -34.01
CA LYS A 19 29.66 -22.43 -35.22
C LYS A 19 29.24 -21.12 -35.88
N VAL A 20 30.14 -20.56 -36.69
CA VAL A 20 29.81 -19.42 -37.56
C VAL A 20 28.67 -19.82 -38.49
N GLY A 21 27.63 -19.00 -38.54
CA GLY A 21 26.38 -19.24 -39.26
C GLY A 21 25.25 -19.84 -38.43
N ASP A 22 25.50 -20.27 -37.19
CA ASP A 22 24.44 -20.78 -36.32
C ASP A 22 23.48 -19.66 -35.89
N LYS A 23 22.18 -19.96 -35.89
CA LYS A 23 21.17 -19.12 -35.24
C LYS A 23 21.20 -19.38 -33.74
N VAL A 24 21.26 -18.32 -32.95
CA VAL A 24 21.30 -18.39 -31.48
C VAL A 24 20.19 -17.57 -30.88
N GLU A 25 19.57 -18.11 -29.83
CA GLU A 25 18.51 -17.44 -29.05
C GLU A 25 19.09 -16.82 -27.78
N ALA A 26 18.53 -15.70 -27.34
CA ALA A 26 18.90 -15.05 -26.09
C ALA A 26 18.82 -16.05 -24.91
N GLY A 27 19.93 -16.20 -24.18
CA GLY A 27 20.06 -17.15 -23.08
C GLY A 27 20.63 -18.53 -23.45
N GLN A 28 20.80 -18.85 -24.73
CA GLN A 28 21.48 -20.07 -25.19
C GLN A 28 22.96 -20.05 -24.78
N GLU A 29 23.47 -21.16 -24.26
CA GLU A 29 24.88 -21.32 -23.89
C GLU A 29 25.76 -21.52 -25.15
N LEU A 30 26.67 -20.58 -25.37
CA LEU A 30 27.53 -20.49 -26.54
C LEU A 30 28.85 -21.23 -26.34
N MET A 31 29.45 -21.08 -25.16
CA MET A 31 30.72 -21.73 -24.80
C MET A 31 30.91 -21.76 -23.29
N SER A 32 31.81 -22.59 -22.79
CA SER A 32 32.18 -22.62 -21.37
C SER A 32 33.46 -21.83 -21.10
N LEU A 33 33.57 -21.27 -19.90
CA LEU A 33 34.73 -20.54 -19.41
C LEU A 33 35.16 -21.14 -18.06
N GLU A 34 36.36 -21.72 -18.02
CA GLU A 34 36.95 -22.27 -16.81
C GLU A 34 37.67 -21.17 -16.04
N THR A 35 37.35 -21.02 -14.76
CA THR A 35 37.95 -19.98 -13.91
C THR A 35 38.39 -20.57 -12.57
N LYS A 36 39.23 -19.83 -11.83
CA LYS A 36 39.62 -20.20 -10.45
C LYS A 36 38.44 -20.37 -9.47
N LYS A 37 37.24 -19.88 -9.81
CA LYS A 37 36.01 -20.00 -9.02
C LYS A 37 35.04 -21.06 -9.56
N GLY A 38 35.46 -21.89 -10.52
CA GLY A 38 34.65 -22.91 -11.19
C GLY A 38 34.29 -22.55 -12.64
N ASN A 39 33.71 -23.51 -13.35
CA ASN A 39 33.30 -23.38 -14.74
C ASN A 39 31.98 -22.62 -14.87
N ALA A 40 31.87 -21.73 -15.86
CA ALA A 40 30.64 -20.98 -16.14
C ALA A 40 30.37 -20.92 -17.64
N GLY A 41 29.10 -21.08 -18.02
CA GLY A 41 28.65 -20.92 -19.40
C GLY A 41 28.53 -19.45 -19.80
N ILE A 42 29.03 -19.11 -20.98
CA ILE A 42 28.81 -17.83 -21.68
C ILE A 42 27.54 -17.98 -22.52
N LYS A 43 26.57 -17.08 -22.33
CA LYS A 43 25.26 -17.14 -22.99
C LYS A 43 25.06 -16.00 -23.98
N ALA A 44 24.27 -16.22 -25.03
CA ALA A 44 23.82 -15.17 -25.94
C ALA A 44 22.97 -14.14 -25.19
N GLN A 45 23.12 -12.87 -25.55
CA GLN A 45 22.38 -11.76 -24.92
C GLN A 45 21.15 -11.31 -25.72
N PHE A 46 21.02 -11.77 -26.96
CA PHE A 46 19.96 -11.41 -27.92
C PHE A 46 19.93 -12.46 -29.03
N ASP A 47 18.82 -12.50 -29.77
CA ASP A 47 18.66 -13.39 -30.92
C ASP A 47 19.48 -12.91 -32.10
N GLY A 48 20.08 -13.83 -32.86
CA GLY A 48 20.85 -13.47 -34.04
C GLY A 48 21.60 -14.63 -34.69
N VAL A 49 22.45 -14.30 -35.65
CA VAL A 49 23.30 -15.27 -36.36
C VAL A 49 24.75 -15.04 -35.95
N VAL A 50 25.47 -16.11 -35.57
CA VAL A 50 26.89 -16.04 -35.22
C VAL A 50 27.70 -15.64 -36.46
N GLU A 51 28.30 -14.47 -36.45
CA GLU A 51 29.05 -13.91 -37.57
C GLU A 51 30.52 -14.33 -37.54
N SER A 52 31.16 -14.28 -36.37
CA SER A 52 32.55 -14.69 -36.17
C SER A 52 32.77 -15.19 -34.75
N ILE A 53 33.71 -16.13 -34.57
CA ILE A 53 34.21 -16.58 -33.26
C ILE A 53 35.68 -16.18 -33.19
N GLU A 54 36.06 -15.40 -32.18
CA GLU A 54 37.35 -14.71 -32.07
C GLU A 54 38.34 -15.42 -31.13
N VAL A 55 37.95 -16.60 -30.62
CA VAL A 55 38.71 -17.39 -29.64
C VAL A 55 38.68 -18.87 -29.97
N GLU A 56 39.68 -19.60 -29.50
CA GLU A 56 39.80 -21.06 -29.64
C GLU A 56 39.70 -21.75 -28.26
N GLU A 57 39.27 -23.01 -28.25
CA GLU A 57 39.25 -23.83 -27.03
C GLU A 57 40.67 -23.97 -26.45
N GLY A 58 40.79 -23.89 -25.13
CA GLY A 58 42.06 -23.96 -24.41
C GLY A 58 42.83 -22.64 -24.32
N VAL A 59 42.35 -21.56 -24.96
CA VAL A 59 43.01 -20.24 -24.90
C VAL A 59 42.58 -19.47 -23.64
N GLN A 60 43.55 -18.82 -22.98
CA GLN A 60 43.27 -17.93 -21.85
C GLN A 60 42.80 -16.56 -22.36
N VAL A 61 41.67 -16.08 -21.83
CA VAL A 61 41.06 -14.79 -22.17
C VAL A 61 41.00 -13.87 -20.95
N THR A 62 41.08 -12.57 -21.20
CA THR A 62 40.95 -11.51 -20.18
C THR A 62 39.50 -11.01 -20.04
N ALA A 63 39.20 -10.32 -18.95
CA ALA A 63 37.88 -9.69 -18.79
C ALA A 63 37.66 -8.63 -19.89
N ALA A 64 36.44 -8.56 -20.42
CA ALA A 64 36.02 -7.71 -21.53
C ALA A 64 36.65 -8.02 -22.91
N GLN A 65 37.46 -9.07 -23.05
CA GLN A 65 37.94 -9.54 -24.35
C GLN A 65 36.78 -10.06 -25.21
N VAL A 66 36.71 -9.66 -26.48
CA VAL A 66 35.69 -10.14 -27.43
C VAL A 66 35.88 -11.63 -27.69
N LEU A 67 34.80 -12.39 -27.58
CA LEU A 67 34.77 -13.83 -27.78
C LEU A 67 34.14 -14.22 -29.13
N LEU A 68 33.06 -13.54 -29.51
CA LEU A 68 32.38 -13.74 -30.78
C LEU A 68 31.54 -12.51 -31.15
N LYS A 69 31.11 -12.44 -32.41
CA LYS A 69 30.16 -11.44 -32.92
C LYS A 69 28.89 -12.12 -33.41
N ILE A 70 27.76 -11.50 -33.15
CA ILE A 70 26.44 -11.96 -33.58
C ILE A 70 25.78 -10.82 -34.36
N ASP A 71 25.31 -11.11 -35.57
CA ASP A 71 24.43 -10.20 -36.31
C ASP A 71 23.01 -10.38 -35.80
N LYS A 72 22.55 -9.37 -35.06
CA LYS A 72 21.20 -9.32 -34.49
C LYS A 72 20.19 -9.17 -35.62
N ILE A 73 19.25 -10.13 -35.70
CA ILE A 73 18.12 -10.08 -36.62
C ILE A 73 17.10 -9.07 -36.05
N GLU A 74 16.76 -8.04 -36.82
CA GLU A 74 15.59 -7.20 -36.58
C GLU A 74 14.46 -7.71 -37.48
N GLU A 75 13.29 -7.98 -36.92
CA GLU A 75 12.14 -8.45 -37.69
C GLU A 75 11.61 -7.31 -38.58
N GLU A 76 11.70 -7.47 -39.90
CA GLU A 76 11.00 -6.63 -40.88
C GLU A 76 9.51 -7.01 -40.92
N ASN A 77 8.67 -6.14 -40.36
CA ASN A 77 7.22 -6.25 -40.41
C ASN A 77 6.67 -5.89 -41.79
N THR A 78 6.06 -6.85 -42.49
CA THR A 78 5.13 -6.57 -43.59
C THR A 78 3.70 -6.78 -43.07
N THR A 79 2.88 -5.73 -43.11
CA THR A 79 1.53 -5.69 -42.50
C THR A 79 0.48 -5.51 -43.60
N GLU A 80 -0.53 -6.37 -43.66
CA GLU A 80 -1.83 -6.04 -44.28
C GLU A 80 -2.74 -5.41 -43.21
N VAL A 81 -3.37 -4.27 -43.53
CA VAL A 81 -4.03 -3.38 -42.56
C VAL A 81 -5.55 -3.41 -42.76
N GLU A 82 -6.32 -3.65 -41.68
CA GLU A 82 -7.72 -3.23 -41.57
C GLU A 82 -7.84 -2.14 -40.48
N GLU A 83 -8.31 -0.94 -40.87
CA GLU A 83 -8.42 0.24 -40.01
C GLU A 83 -9.88 0.37 -39.45
N GLU A 84 -10.06 0.42 -38.13
CA GLU A 84 -11.37 0.63 -37.47
C GLU A 84 -11.45 2.04 -36.84
N LYS A 85 -12.56 2.75 -37.07
CA LYS A 85 -12.76 4.17 -36.71
C LYS A 85 -13.07 4.33 -35.21
N VAL A 86 -12.27 5.09 -34.45
CA VAL A 86 -12.39 5.16 -32.97
C VAL A 86 -13.02 6.46 -32.46
N GLU A 87 -12.49 7.62 -32.84
CA GLU A 87 -12.93 8.90 -32.25
C GLU A 87 -12.74 10.07 -33.24
N VAL A 88 -13.65 11.05 -33.21
CA VAL A 88 -13.58 12.26 -34.04
C VAL A 88 -13.18 13.47 -33.18
N ILE A 89 -12.02 14.02 -33.46
CA ILE A 89 -11.46 15.20 -32.77
C ILE A 89 -11.80 16.47 -33.54
N LEU A 90 -12.29 17.47 -32.82
CA LEU A 90 -12.65 18.78 -33.38
C LEU A 90 -11.52 19.78 -33.13
N VAL A 91 -10.78 20.13 -34.17
CA VAL A 91 -9.79 21.21 -34.12
C VAL A 91 -10.52 22.54 -34.22
N LYS A 92 -10.42 23.36 -33.17
CA LYS A 92 -11.13 24.64 -33.06
C LYS A 92 -10.19 25.83 -33.21
N SER A 93 -10.73 26.94 -33.69
CA SER A 93 -9.99 28.18 -33.81
C SER A 93 -9.60 28.71 -32.44
N PRO A 94 -8.32 29.05 -32.19
CA PRO A 94 -7.90 29.58 -30.90
C PRO A 94 -8.32 31.04 -30.69
N ARG A 95 -8.69 31.78 -31.74
CA ARG A 95 -9.00 33.22 -31.67
C ARG A 95 -9.77 33.72 -32.91
N LEU A 96 -10.29 34.95 -32.82
CA LEU A 96 -10.90 35.63 -33.96
C LEU A 96 -9.86 35.92 -35.06
N GLY A 97 -10.18 35.59 -36.31
CA GLY A 97 -9.31 35.84 -37.47
C GLY A 97 -10.00 35.52 -38.79
N THR A 98 -9.34 35.89 -39.89
CA THR A 98 -9.72 35.45 -41.24
C THR A 98 -8.93 34.20 -41.58
N VAL A 99 -9.61 33.16 -42.09
CA VAL A 99 -8.97 31.95 -42.57
C VAL A 99 -8.10 32.31 -43.77
N GLY A 100 -6.79 32.13 -43.63
CA GLY A 100 -5.83 32.27 -44.71
C GLY A 100 -5.73 30.96 -45.48
N LYS A 101 -4.49 30.52 -45.75
CA LYS A 101 -4.25 29.28 -46.49
C LYS A 101 -4.61 28.03 -45.66
N ILE A 102 -5.39 27.12 -46.25
CA ILE A 102 -5.65 25.78 -45.73
C ILE A 102 -4.61 24.83 -46.34
N ASN A 103 -3.81 24.18 -45.50
CA ASN A 103 -2.65 23.39 -45.93
C ASN A 103 -2.93 21.89 -46.08
N VAL A 104 -4.19 21.48 -45.91
CA VAL A 104 -4.62 20.09 -45.83
C VAL A 104 -5.97 19.92 -46.52
N LYS A 105 -6.33 18.70 -46.91
CA LYS A 105 -7.63 18.35 -47.52
C LYS A 105 -8.27 17.16 -46.81
N ALA A 106 -9.59 17.01 -46.96
CA ALA A 106 -10.28 15.82 -46.49
C ALA A 106 -9.67 14.55 -47.10
N GLY A 107 -9.39 13.55 -46.27
CA GLY A 107 -8.69 12.32 -46.62
C GLY A 107 -7.17 12.35 -46.37
N ASP A 108 -6.56 13.48 -46.01
CA ASP A 108 -5.14 13.53 -45.70
C ASP A 108 -4.83 12.85 -44.35
N LYS A 109 -3.83 11.96 -44.35
CA LYS A 109 -3.17 11.46 -43.13
C LYS A 109 -2.25 12.57 -42.58
N ILE A 110 -2.41 12.90 -41.31
CA ILE A 110 -1.68 13.98 -40.64
C ILE A 110 -1.04 13.49 -39.34
N ASP A 111 0.12 14.06 -39.01
CA ASP A 111 0.85 13.78 -37.76
C ASP A 111 0.65 14.89 -36.71
N VAL A 112 0.91 14.56 -35.44
CA VAL A 112 0.87 15.54 -34.33
C VAL A 112 1.80 16.71 -34.64
N GLY A 113 1.28 17.94 -34.55
CA GLY A 113 2.05 19.17 -34.78
C GLY A 113 2.09 19.64 -36.25
N GLN A 114 1.51 18.89 -37.20
CA GLN A 114 1.40 19.32 -38.60
C GLN A 114 0.53 20.56 -38.75
N GLU A 115 0.93 21.49 -39.61
CA GLU A 115 0.23 22.74 -39.87
C GLU A 115 -1.03 22.51 -40.71
N LEU A 116 -2.20 22.84 -40.16
CA LEU A 116 -3.48 22.59 -40.81
C LEU A 116 -3.99 23.85 -41.54
N ILE A 117 -4.07 24.98 -40.83
CA ILE A 117 -4.69 26.22 -41.36
C ILE A 117 -3.92 27.44 -40.85
N ALA A 118 -3.59 28.36 -41.74
CA ALA A 118 -3.11 29.69 -41.37
C ALA A 118 -4.29 30.64 -41.10
N LEU A 119 -4.21 31.44 -40.05
CA LEU A 119 -5.19 32.46 -39.68
C LEU A 119 -4.51 33.83 -39.70
N GLU A 120 -5.11 34.78 -40.41
CA GLU A 120 -4.71 36.18 -40.37
C GLU A 120 -5.48 36.88 -39.25
N THR A 121 -4.75 37.44 -38.29
CA THR A 121 -5.35 38.12 -37.13
C THR A 121 -4.81 39.52 -36.99
N LYS A 122 -5.53 40.40 -36.28
CA LYS A 122 -5.09 41.78 -36.00
C LYS A 122 -3.75 41.87 -35.24
N LYS A 123 -3.27 40.77 -34.65
CA LYS A 123 -1.99 40.67 -33.91
C LYS A 123 -0.91 39.90 -34.68
N GLY A 124 -1.09 39.68 -35.98
CA GLY A 124 -0.17 38.90 -36.85
C GLY A 124 -0.72 37.51 -37.21
N ASN A 125 -0.04 36.84 -38.14
CA ASN A 125 -0.45 35.53 -38.64
C ASN A 125 -0.26 34.44 -37.58
N ALA A 126 -1.21 33.52 -37.50
CA ALA A 126 -1.22 32.39 -36.58
C ALA A 126 -1.38 31.10 -37.36
N VAL A 127 -0.76 30.01 -36.93
CA VAL A 127 -0.93 28.70 -37.57
C VAL A 127 -1.61 27.74 -36.60
N VAL A 128 -2.69 27.11 -37.05
CA VAL A 128 -3.41 26.07 -36.32
C VAL A 128 -2.77 24.73 -36.68
N LYS A 129 -2.26 24.02 -35.67
CA LYS A 129 -1.55 22.73 -35.81
C LYS A 129 -2.40 21.57 -35.32
N ALA A 130 -2.18 20.39 -35.88
CA ALA A 130 -2.84 19.16 -35.47
C ALA A 130 -2.50 18.81 -34.02
N GLN A 131 -3.51 18.60 -33.18
CA GLN A 131 -3.34 18.19 -31.79
C GLN A 131 -3.21 16.66 -31.65
N SER A 132 -3.44 15.92 -32.74
CA SER A 132 -3.28 14.48 -32.81
C SER A 132 -3.02 14.00 -34.23
N ALA A 133 -2.44 12.80 -34.37
CA ALA A 133 -2.35 12.12 -35.67
C ALA A 133 -3.71 11.50 -36.05
N GLY A 134 -4.02 11.42 -37.34
CA GLY A 134 -5.29 10.87 -37.84
C GLY A 134 -5.55 11.18 -39.31
N ILE A 135 -6.77 10.93 -39.80
CA ILE A 135 -7.21 11.36 -41.14
C ILE A 135 -8.16 12.54 -41.00
N ILE A 136 -7.99 13.56 -41.85
CA ILE A 136 -8.95 14.66 -41.92
C ILE A 136 -10.27 14.16 -42.48
N GLU A 137 -11.31 14.18 -41.66
CA GLU A 137 -12.65 13.77 -42.04
C GLU A 137 -13.35 14.86 -42.85
N SER A 138 -13.26 16.10 -42.38
CA SER A 138 -13.83 17.26 -43.06
C SER A 138 -13.16 18.55 -42.61
N ILE A 139 -13.18 19.55 -43.49
CA ILE A 139 -12.77 20.92 -43.21
C ILE A 139 -14.05 21.75 -43.19
N GLU A 140 -14.31 22.44 -42.09
CA GLU A 140 -15.59 23.09 -41.81
C GLU A 140 -15.58 24.58 -42.18
N VAL A 141 -14.51 25.05 -42.81
CA VAL A 141 -14.27 26.46 -43.15
C VAL A 141 -13.62 26.59 -44.54
N GLU A 142 -13.81 27.75 -45.17
CA GLU A 142 -13.23 28.10 -46.46
C GLU A 142 -12.19 29.21 -46.31
N GLU A 143 -11.21 29.27 -47.23
CA GLU A 143 -10.25 30.37 -47.28
C GLU A 143 -10.98 31.71 -47.46
N GLY A 144 -10.60 32.72 -46.68
CA GLY A 144 -11.25 34.03 -46.64
C GLY A 144 -12.43 34.14 -45.66
N ALA A 145 -12.89 33.04 -45.05
CA ALA A 145 -13.97 33.08 -44.06
C ALA A 145 -13.55 33.75 -42.74
N GLN A 146 -14.47 34.46 -42.08
CA GLN A 146 -14.24 34.94 -40.71
C GLN A 146 -14.64 33.89 -39.68
N VAL A 147 -13.72 33.60 -38.76
CA VAL A 147 -13.92 32.62 -37.68
C VAL A 147 -13.69 33.26 -36.31
N LYS A 148 -14.48 32.87 -35.31
CA LYS A 148 -14.36 33.27 -33.90
C LYS A 148 -13.58 32.22 -33.11
N ALA A 149 -13.17 32.58 -31.89
CA ALA A 149 -12.58 31.62 -30.97
C ALA A 149 -13.58 30.48 -30.69
N ALA A 150 -13.08 29.25 -30.65
CA ALA A 150 -13.81 28.00 -30.48
C ALA A 150 -14.67 27.52 -31.68
N ASP A 151 -14.71 28.24 -32.80
CA ASP A 151 -15.34 27.73 -34.03
C ASP A 151 -14.57 26.50 -34.53
N VAL A 152 -15.29 25.45 -34.94
CA VAL A 152 -14.67 24.22 -35.45
C VAL A 152 -14.11 24.50 -36.85
N LEU A 153 -12.83 24.18 -37.03
CA LEU A 153 -12.12 24.40 -38.29
C LEU A 153 -11.94 23.09 -39.06
N VAL A 154 -11.54 22.01 -38.38
CA VAL A 154 -11.24 20.72 -39.00
C VAL A 154 -11.72 19.60 -38.08
N LYS A 155 -12.33 18.55 -38.64
CA LYS A 155 -12.60 17.29 -37.94
C LYS A 155 -11.55 16.26 -38.33
N ILE A 156 -10.91 15.66 -37.33
CA ILE A 156 -9.88 14.63 -37.51
C ILE A 156 -10.42 13.33 -36.95
N THR A 157 -10.52 12.30 -37.78
CA THR A 157 -10.78 10.94 -37.33
C THR A 157 -9.46 10.31 -36.88
N GLN A 158 -9.38 9.91 -35.61
CA GLN A 158 -8.29 9.08 -35.11
C GLN A 158 -8.56 7.60 -35.41
N PHE A 159 -7.52 6.93 -35.88
CA PHE A 159 -7.46 5.47 -35.91
C PHE A 159 -6.55 5.06 -34.75
N LYS A 160 -7.06 4.21 -33.88
CA LYS A 160 -6.20 3.50 -32.95
C LYS A 160 -5.66 2.32 -33.73
N GLU A 161 -4.34 2.16 -33.79
CA GLU A 161 -3.76 0.88 -34.17
C GLU A 161 -4.41 -0.18 -33.28
N LYS A 162 -5.27 -1.00 -33.87
CA LYS A 162 -5.55 -2.29 -33.25
C LYS A 162 -4.24 -3.04 -33.43
N ASN A 163 -3.40 -2.93 -32.42
CA ASN A 163 -2.30 -3.84 -32.22
C ASN A 163 -2.97 -5.19 -31.87
N THR A 164 -3.63 -5.82 -32.84
CA THR A 164 -3.67 -7.27 -32.92
C THR A 164 -2.25 -7.68 -33.21
N ARG A 165 -1.46 -7.60 -32.14
CA ARG A 165 -0.50 -8.63 -31.85
C ARG A 165 -1.23 -9.96 -32.09
N ASN A 166 -1.04 -10.53 -33.26
CA ASN A 166 -0.46 -11.85 -33.26
C ASN A 166 1.01 -11.67 -32.75
N SER A 167 1.28 -11.18 -31.54
CA SER A 167 1.45 -12.15 -30.47
C SER A 167 0.55 -13.33 -30.77
N GLU A 168 1.16 -14.40 -31.26
CA GLU A 168 1.02 -15.57 -30.43
C GLU A 168 1.08 -15.04 -28.98
N GLU A 169 -0.07 -14.75 -28.37
CA GLU A 169 -0.24 -14.96 -26.95
C GLU A 169 0.36 -16.35 -26.88
N LYS A 170 1.61 -16.46 -26.41
CA LYS A 170 2.13 -17.75 -26.01
C LYS A 170 1.03 -18.22 -25.10
N VAL A 171 0.16 -19.09 -25.62
CA VAL A 171 -1.10 -19.44 -24.96
C VAL A 171 -0.60 -19.97 -23.65
N LYS A 172 -0.78 -19.15 -22.60
CA LYS A 172 -0.09 -19.39 -21.35
C LYS A 172 -0.51 -20.79 -20.96
N PRO A 173 0.42 -21.76 -20.88
CA PRO A 173 0.04 -23.15 -20.74
C PRO A 173 -0.86 -23.26 -19.51
N VAL A 174 -2.01 -23.90 -19.69
CA VAL A 174 -3.01 -24.02 -18.63
C VAL A 174 -2.69 -25.26 -17.80
N GLU A 175 -2.21 -25.06 -16.58
CA GLU A 175 -2.06 -26.12 -15.58
C GLU A 175 -3.35 -26.23 -14.78
N LYS A 176 -3.88 -27.44 -14.60
CA LYS A 176 -5.04 -27.70 -13.73
C LYS A 176 -4.61 -28.42 -12.47
N ILE A 177 -5.03 -27.93 -11.31
CA ILE A 177 -4.75 -28.56 -10.02
C ILE A 177 -5.98 -28.57 -9.12
N GLU A 178 -5.99 -29.49 -8.16
CA GLU A 178 -7.04 -29.60 -7.14
C GLU A 178 -6.55 -29.15 -5.77
N SER A 179 -7.44 -28.54 -5.00
CA SER A 179 -7.22 -28.12 -3.61
C SER A 179 -8.47 -28.38 -2.75
N ASP A 180 -8.28 -28.59 -1.43
CA ASP A 180 -9.41 -28.56 -0.50
C ASP A 180 -9.80 -27.11 -0.19
N ILE A 181 -8.80 -26.25 -0.01
CA ILE A 181 -8.98 -24.83 0.28
C ILE A 181 -8.03 -24.00 -0.58
N THR A 182 -8.57 -23.01 -1.31
CA THR A 182 -7.77 -22.01 -2.02
C THR A 182 -7.93 -20.66 -1.36
N ILE A 183 -6.82 -20.01 -1.02
CA ILE A 183 -6.80 -18.67 -0.44
C ILE A 183 -6.24 -17.69 -1.46
N VAL A 184 -6.95 -16.58 -1.72
CA VAL A 184 -6.52 -15.51 -2.61
C VAL A 184 -6.10 -14.30 -1.78
N GLY A 185 -4.80 -14.01 -1.76
CA GLY A 185 -4.17 -12.98 -0.95
C GLY A 185 -3.35 -13.58 0.19
N GLY A 186 -2.06 -13.24 0.26
CA GLY A 186 -1.07 -13.68 1.24
C GLY A 186 -0.82 -12.68 2.38
N GLY A 187 -1.76 -11.77 2.64
CA GLY A 187 -1.75 -10.88 3.82
C GLY A 187 -1.99 -11.61 5.14
N PRO A 188 -2.02 -10.90 6.30
CA PRO A 188 -2.20 -11.51 7.63
C PRO A 188 -3.37 -12.49 7.73
N GLY A 189 -4.55 -12.12 7.23
CA GLY A 189 -5.69 -13.04 7.19
C GLY A 189 -5.42 -14.28 6.33
N GLY A 190 -4.85 -14.08 5.14
CA GLY A 190 -4.67 -15.14 4.16
C GLY A 190 -3.61 -16.18 4.54
N TYR A 191 -2.39 -15.75 4.91
CA TYR A 191 -1.34 -16.71 5.26
C TYR A 191 -1.64 -17.42 6.60
N VAL A 192 -2.31 -16.75 7.56
CA VAL A 192 -2.75 -17.39 8.81
C VAL A 192 -3.84 -18.43 8.52
N ALA A 193 -4.82 -18.11 7.66
CA ALA A 193 -5.82 -19.07 7.21
C ALA A 193 -5.17 -20.27 6.51
N ALA A 194 -4.21 -20.04 5.60
CA ALA A 194 -3.50 -21.10 4.89
C ALA A 194 -2.77 -22.04 5.85
N ILE A 195 -2.03 -21.50 6.84
CA ILE A 195 -1.32 -22.28 7.85
C ILE A 195 -2.30 -23.05 8.75
N LYS A 196 -3.38 -22.41 9.22
CA LYS A 196 -4.41 -23.06 10.04
C LYS A 196 -5.07 -24.21 9.27
N ALA A 197 -5.41 -24.02 8.01
CA ALA A 197 -6.01 -25.02 7.14
C ALA A 197 -5.09 -26.23 6.95
N ALA A 198 -3.81 -26.00 6.63
CA ALA A 198 -2.83 -27.05 6.47
C ALA A 198 -2.61 -27.84 7.78
N LYS A 199 -2.55 -27.15 8.93
CA LYS A 199 -2.46 -27.80 10.25
C LYS A 199 -3.70 -28.63 10.61
N MET A 200 -4.85 -28.35 10.01
CA MET A 200 -6.07 -29.14 10.14
C MET A 200 -6.18 -30.25 9.08
N GLY A 201 -5.14 -30.45 8.26
CA GLY A 201 -5.03 -31.56 7.32
C GLY A 201 -5.59 -31.27 5.92
N ALA A 202 -5.98 -30.03 5.61
CA ALA A 202 -6.44 -29.67 4.27
C ALA A 202 -5.26 -29.56 3.27
N LYS A 203 -5.50 -29.95 2.02
CA LYS A 203 -4.62 -29.57 0.90
C LYS A 203 -4.88 -28.10 0.56
N VAL A 204 -3.85 -27.27 0.66
CA VAL A 204 -3.99 -25.81 0.55
C VAL A 204 -3.21 -25.25 -0.64
N VAL A 205 -3.86 -24.35 -1.38
CA VAL A 205 -3.24 -23.47 -2.36
C VAL A 205 -3.38 -22.03 -1.89
N LEU A 206 -2.27 -21.29 -1.84
CA LEU A 206 -2.24 -19.86 -1.54
C LEU A 206 -1.79 -19.10 -2.78
N ILE A 207 -2.56 -18.11 -3.22
CA ILE A 207 -2.24 -17.26 -4.37
C ILE A 207 -1.91 -15.86 -3.87
N GLU A 208 -0.74 -15.34 -4.21
CA GLU A 208 -0.28 -13.99 -3.86
C GLU A 208 0.39 -13.35 -5.08
N LYS A 209 0.03 -12.12 -5.42
CA LYS A 209 0.52 -11.42 -6.61
C LYS A 209 1.80 -10.62 -6.36
N GLU A 210 2.03 -10.18 -5.12
CA GLU A 210 3.23 -9.46 -4.69
C GLU A 210 4.06 -10.34 -3.72
N SER A 211 4.38 -9.81 -2.54
CA SER A 211 5.15 -10.48 -1.50
C SER A 211 4.24 -10.99 -0.38
N LEU A 212 4.56 -12.15 0.17
CA LEU A 212 3.88 -12.70 1.34
C LEU A 212 3.87 -11.71 2.51
N GLY A 213 2.84 -11.81 3.34
CA GLY A 213 2.56 -10.88 4.44
C GLY A 213 1.76 -9.65 4.04
N GLY A 214 1.50 -9.44 2.74
CA GLY A 214 0.62 -8.41 2.21
C GLY A 214 0.96 -6.99 2.67
N THR A 215 -0.04 -6.11 2.75
CA THR A 215 0.16 -4.71 3.14
C THR A 215 0.82 -4.57 4.52
N CYS A 216 0.36 -5.31 5.54
CA CYS A 216 0.81 -5.09 6.91
C CYS A 216 2.31 -5.35 7.09
N LEU A 217 2.85 -6.40 6.44
CA LEU A 217 4.27 -6.72 6.55
C LEU A 217 5.13 -5.88 5.61
N ASN A 218 4.69 -5.65 4.38
CA ASN A 218 5.53 -5.04 3.35
C ASN A 218 5.44 -3.50 3.32
N TRP A 219 4.25 -2.96 3.56
CA TRP A 219 3.90 -1.55 3.25
C TRP A 219 3.06 -0.86 4.35
N GLY A 220 3.03 -1.41 5.57
CA GLY A 220 2.12 -0.99 6.63
C GLY A 220 2.71 -1.18 8.02
N CYS A 221 2.07 -2.01 8.84
CA CYS A 221 2.35 -2.16 10.28
C CYS A 221 3.84 -2.29 10.62
N ILE A 222 4.53 -3.29 10.06
CA ILE A 222 5.92 -3.62 10.42
C ILE A 222 6.89 -2.51 9.99
N PRO A 223 6.92 -2.06 8.72
CA PRO A 223 7.85 -1.02 8.32
C PRO A 223 7.58 0.30 9.05
N THR A 224 6.32 0.69 9.28
CA THR A 224 6.02 1.89 10.09
C THR A 224 6.55 1.75 11.51
N LYS A 225 6.32 0.62 12.18
CA LYS A 225 6.79 0.39 13.57
C LYS A 225 8.32 0.34 13.65
N ALA A 226 8.99 -0.12 12.59
CA ALA A 226 10.44 -0.04 12.50
C ALA A 226 10.95 1.41 12.42
N LEU A 227 10.20 2.32 11.77
CA LEU A 227 10.49 3.76 11.76
C LEU A 227 10.15 4.43 13.09
N VAL A 228 9.00 4.11 13.70
CA VAL A 228 8.63 4.58 15.06
C VAL A 228 9.78 4.31 16.03
N ARG A 229 10.29 3.07 16.07
CA ARG A 229 11.40 2.75 16.98
C ARG A 229 12.69 3.53 16.68
N SER A 230 12.97 3.82 15.41
CA SER A 230 14.12 4.67 15.06
C SER A 230 13.91 6.13 15.49
N ALA A 231 12.67 6.63 15.41
CA ALA A 231 12.28 7.96 15.87
C ALA A 231 12.38 8.08 17.41
N GLU A 232 11.89 7.09 18.15
CA GLU A 232 12.03 7.03 19.62
C GLU A 232 13.49 7.07 20.05
N VAL A 233 14.36 6.27 19.43
CA VAL A 233 15.80 6.30 19.74
C VAL A 233 16.40 7.67 19.46
N TYR A 234 15.97 8.34 18.40
CA TYR A 234 16.44 9.69 18.09
C TYR A 234 15.94 10.73 19.11
N ASP A 235 14.71 10.61 19.59
CA ASP A 235 14.20 11.47 20.66
C ASP A 235 14.92 11.21 22.00
N SER A 236 15.20 9.96 22.36
CA SER A 236 16.00 9.64 23.55
C SER A 236 17.41 10.24 23.51
N LEU A 237 18.00 10.44 22.32
CA LEU A 237 19.27 11.15 22.18
C LEU A 237 19.14 12.65 22.47
N LYS A 238 17.99 13.27 22.15
CA LYS A 238 17.71 14.67 22.49
C LYS A 238 17.52 14.88 23.98
N GLU A 239 16.93 13.90 24.64
CA GLU A 239 16.58 13.92 26.07
C GLU A 239 17.68 13.29 26.94
N ALA A 240 18.81 12.90 26.35
CA ALA A 240 19.88 12.16 27.02
C ALA A 240 20.43 12.88 28.27
N GLU A 241 20.41 14.22 28.29
CA GLU A 241 20.87 15.01 29.44
C GLU A 241 20.01 14.79 30.70
N GLU A 242 18.71 14.51 30.56
CA GLU A 242 17.83 14.16 31.69
C GLU A 242 18.28 12.86 32.37
N PHE A 243 18.92 11.97 31.61
CA PHE A 243 19.52 10.72 32.10
C PHE A 243 20.98 10.86 32.51
N GLY A 244 21.52 12.09 32.58
CA GLY A 244 22.91 12.36 32.95
C GLY A 244 23.93 12.00 31.87
N LEU A 245 23.50 11.86 30.62
CA LEU A 245 24.36 11.54 29.48
C LEU A 245 24.57 12.80 28.62
N SER A 246 25.83 13.16 28.35
CA SER A 246 26.15 14.28 27.45
C SER A 246 26.42 13.77 26.04
N VAL A 247 25.60 14.21 25.07
CA VAL A 247 25.75 13.89 23.65
C VAL A 247 25.91 15.20 22.87
N LYS A 248 27.09 15.44 22.28
CA LYS A 248 27.38 16.71 21.61
C LYS A 248 26.82 16.82 20.19
N GLU A 249 26.86 15.72 19.43
CA GLU A 249 26.44 15.70 18.03
C GLU A 249 25.79 14.36 17.69
N TYR A 250 24.63 14.40 17.05
CA TYR A 250 23.92 13.24 16.52
C TYR A 250 23.02 13.69 15.36
N SER A 251 22.78 12.78 14.41
CA SER A 251 21.98 13.07 13.23
C SER A 251 21.25 11.81 12.74
N VAL A 252 20.19 12.02 11.95
CA VAL A 252 19.44 10.92 11.33
C VAL A 252 19.99 10.64 9.94
N ASP A 253 20.44 9.42 9.72
CA ASP A 253 20.76 8.87 8.40
C ASP A 253 19.56 8.06 7.90
N MET A 254 18.70 8.71 7.09
CA MET A 254 17.48 8.06 6.61
C MET A 254 17.74 6.85 5.72
N GLU A 255 18.85 6.81 4.98
CA GLU A 255 19.16 5.64 4.18
C GLU A 255 19.43 4.42 5.09
N LYS A 256 20.16 4.59 6.19
CA LYS A 256 20.34 3.52 7.18
C LYS A 256 19.03 3.14 7.89
N VAL A 257 18.18 4.11 8.20
CA VAL A 257 16.86 3.86 8.80
C VAL A 257 16.00 2.99 7.86
N ILE A 258 15.91 3.34 6.58
CA ILE A 258 15.18 2.56 5.56
C ILE A 258 15.83 1.18 5.37
N ASN A 259 17.15 1.07 5.33
CA ASN A 259 17.84 -0.22 5.20
C ASN A 259 17.56 -1.15 6.38
N ARG A 260 17.55 -0.63 7.62
CA ARG A 260 17.15 -1.40 8.81
C ARG A 260 15.71 -1.88 8.70
N LYS A 261 14.78 -1.00 8.32
CA LYS A 261 13.37 -1.35 8.06
C LYS A 261 13.28 -2.49 7.04
N SER A 262 13.95 -2.36 5.90
CA SER A 262 13.92 -3.35 4.82
C SER A 262 14.47 -4.70 5.27
N SER A 263 15.54 -4.72 6.06
CA SER A 263 16.10 -5.96 6.63
C SER A 263 15.10 -6.68 7.55
N ILE A 264 14.37 -5.95 8.39
CA ILE A 264 13.33 -6.51 9.26
C ILE A 264 12.19 -7.10 8.42
N VAL A 265 11.72 -6.38 7.40
CA VAL A 265 10.68 -6.86 6.47
C VAL A 265 11.14 -8.13 5.77
N SER A 266 12.32 -8.13 5.14
CA SER A 266 12.85 -9.31 4.44
C SER A 266 12.99 -10.54 5.35
N LYS A 267 13.46 -10.35 6.59
CA LYS A 267 13.56 -11.43 7.58
C LYS A 267 12.19 -12.05 7.88
N LEU A 268 11.19 -11.22 8.10
CA LEU A 268 9.83 -11.67 8.43
C LEU A 268 9.12 -12.29 7.22
N VAL A 269 9.31 -11.75 6.01
CA VAL A 269 8.80 -12.36 4.76
C VAL A 269 9.41 -13.75 4.58
N GLY A 270 10.73 -13.90 4.75
CA GLY A 270 11.40 -15.20 4.71
C GLY A 270 10.89 -16.16 5.79
N GLY A 271 10.56 -15.65 6.98
CA GLY A 271 9.90 -16.43 8.03
C GLY A 271 8.52 -16.96 7.62
N ILE A 272 7.69 -16.15 6.97
CA ILE A 272 6.39 -16.60 6.45
C ILE A 272 6.60 -17.64 5.33
N GLN A 273 7.52 -17.38 4.40
CA GLN A 273 7.83 -18.34 3.33
C GLN A 273 8.24 -19.71 3.89
N TYR A 274 9.13 -19.73 4.89
CA TYR A 274 9.49 -20.95 5.61
C TYR A 274 8.26 -21.66 6.21
N LEU A 275 7.33 -20.92 6.82
CA LEU A 275 6.12 -21.49 7.39
C LEU A 275 5.20 -22.09 6.31
N ILE A 276 5.05 -21.42 5.15
CA ILE A 276 4.27 -21.93 4.02
C ILE A 276 4.85 -23.25 3.51
N GLU A 277 6.17 -23.30 3.28
CA GLU A 277 6.88 -24.50 2.83
C GLU A 277 6.80 -25.63 3.88
N LYS A 278 7.02 -25.31 5.15
CA LYS A 278 7.00 -26.27 6.26
C LYS A 278 5.64 -26.96 6.44
N ASN A 279 4.56 -26.26 6.10
CA ASN A 279 3.20 -26.80 6.13
C ASN A 279 2.73 -27.36 4.77
N SER A 280 3.64 -27.52 3.79
CA SER A 280 3.36 -28.08 2.46
C SER A 280 2.22 -27.36 1.71
N ILE A 281 2.11 -26.05 1.93
CA ILE A 281 1.13 -25.20 1.24
C ILE A 281 1.70 -24.87 -0.16
N LYS A 282 0.92 -25.12 -1.22
CA LYS A 282 1.33 -24.74 -2.58
C LYS A 282 1.12 -23.23 -2.76
N LEU A 283 2.23 -22.48 -2.76
CA LEU A 283 2.23 -21.06 -3.10
C LEU A 283 2.23 -20.87 -4.62
N ILE A 284 1.36 -20.02 -5.13
CA ILE A 284 1.35 -19.56 -6.51
C ILE A 284 1.58 -18.04 -6.50
N SER A 285 2.71 -17.61 -7.06
CA SER A 285 3.01 -16.19 -7.28
C SER A 285 2.27 -15.72 -8.53
N GLY A 286 1.15 -15.02 -8.36
CA GLY A 286 0.31 -14.58 -9.47
C GLY A 286 -1.00 -13.93 -9.05
N ASN A 287 -1.73 -13.40 -10.03
CA ASN A 287 -3.03 -12.77 -9.82
C ASN A 287 -4.15 -13.82 -9.78
N GLY A 288 -4.82 -13.94 -8.63
CA GLY A 288 -5.97 -14.83 -8.47
C GLY A 288 -7.28 -14.15 -8.83
N LYS A 289 -8.07 -14.76 -9.72
CA LYS A 289 -9.43 -14.37 -10.09
C LYS A 289 -10.38 -15.55 -9.92
N LEU A 290 -11.53 -15.31 -9.29
CA LEU A 290 -12.63 -16.25 -9.23
C LEU A 290 -13.26 -16.40 -10.63
N VAL A 291 -13.34 -17.62 -11.14
CA VAL A 291 -13.96 -17.93 -12.44
C VAL A 291 -15.41 -18.39 -12.23
N ASP A 292 -15.60 -19.25 -11.22
CA ASP A 292 -16.90 -19.76 -10.79
C ASP A 292 -16.82 -20.13 -9.30
N LYS A 293 -17.89 -20.72 -8.75
CA LYS A 293 -17.97 -21.08 -7.33
C LYS A 293 -16.89 -22.05 -6.82
N ASN A 294 -16.21 -22.79 -7.70
CA ASN A 294 -15.21 -23.80 -7.37
C ASN A 294 -13.84 -23.53 -8.01
N THR A 295 -13.74 -22.66 -9.01
CA THR A 295 -12.50 -22.47 -9.78
C THR A 295 -11.89 -21.10 -9.54
N VAL A 296 -10.62 -21.08 -9.14
CA VAL A 296 -9.79 -19.86 -9.12
C VAL A 296 -8.73 -19.97 -10.21
N LYS A 297 -8.69 -18.99 -11.10
CA LYS A 297 -7.62 -18.82 -12.09
C LYS A 297 -6.50 -17.98 -11.47
N ALA A 298 -5.29 -18.53 -11.40
CA ALA A 298 -4.09 -17.81 -11.01
C ALA A 298 -3.24 -17.54 -12.25
N GLU A 299 -3.10 -16.27 -12.62
CA GLU A 299 -2.22 -15.86 -13.70
C GLU A 299 -0.83 -15.53 -13.16
N THR A 300 0.17 -16.32 -13.55
CA THR A 300 1.58 -16.07 -13.26
C THR A 300 2.25 -15.38 -14.45
N GLU A 301 3.53 -15.03 -14.34
CA GLU A 301 4.31 -14.48 -15.46
C GLU A 301 4.28 -15.44 -16.67
N ASP A 302 4.53 -16.73 -16.44
CA ASP A 302 4.70 -17.71 -17.52
C ASP A 302 3.44 -18.50 -17.91
N LYS A 303 2.47 -18.68 -17.00
CA LYS A 303 1.38 -19.64 -17.19
C LYS A 303 0.09 -19.24 -16.49
N ILE A 304 -0.98 -19.96 -16.83
CA ILE A 304 -2.27 -19.88 -16.16
C ILE A 304 -2.45 -21.17 -15.36
N ILE A 305 -2.78 -21.05 -14.08
CA ILE A 305 -3.09 -22.19 -13.23
C ILE A 305 -4.56 -22.12 -12.83
N GLU A 306 -5.36 -23.08 -13.27
CA GLU A 306 -6.74 -23.26 -12.82
C GLU A 306 -6.75 -24.17 -11.60
N VAL A 307 -7.19 -23.62 -10.47
CA VAL A 307 -7.29 -24.33 -9.19
C VAL A 307 -8.75 -24.69 -8.96
N ASN A 308 -9.10 -25.96 -9.15
CA ASN A 308 -10.40 -26.48 -8.73
C ASN A 308 -10.37 -26.73 -7.23
N SER A 309 -11.25 -26.07 -6.49
CA SER A 309 -11.22 -26.02 -5.04
C SER A 309 -12.58 -26.36 -4.43
N LYS A 310 -12.55 -27.13 -3.34
CA LYS A 310 -13.77 -27.40 -2.57
C LYS A 310 -14.25 -26.13 -1.89
N ASN A 311 -13.34 -25.35 -1.30
CA ASN A 311 -13.64 -24.08 -0.63
C ASN A 311 -12.66 -22.97 -1.01
N ILE A 312 -13.13 -21.73 -1.04
CA ILE A 312 -12.33 -20.56 -1.42
C ILE A 312 -12.40 -19.50 -0.32
N ILE A 313 -11.27 -18.90 0.03
CA ILE A 313 -11.18 -17.76 0.95
C ILE A 313 -10.62 -16.55 0.20
N LEU A 314 -11.40 -15.48 0.10
CA LEU A 314 -10.98 -14.19 -0.45
C LEU A 314 -10.36 -13.33 0.67
N ALA A 315 -9.08 -13.03 0.56
CA ALA A 315 -8.28 -12.29 1.55
C ALA A 315 -7.43 -11.19 0.89
N THR A 316 -8.01 -10.50 -0.09
CA THR A 316 -7.32 -9.58 -1.00
C THR A 316 -6.99 -8.21 -0.40
N GLY A 317 -7.46 -7.95 0.83
CA GLY A 317 -7.08 -6.78 1.60
C GLY A 317 -7.71 -5.49 1.09
N SER A 318 -6.93 -4.41 1.17
CA SER A 318 -7.34 -3.03 0.89
C SER A 318 -6.25 -2.25 0.17
N GLU A 319 -6.61 -1.08 -0.34
CA GLU A 319 -5.72 -0.11 -0.97
C GLU A 319 -5.98 1.31 -0.47
N THR A 320 -5.04 2.22 -0.74
CA THR A 320 -5.13 3.63 -0.31
C THR A 320 -6.24 4.37 -1.06
N VAL A 321 -6.97 5.23 -0.35
CA VAL A 321 -7.94 6.15 -0.97
C VAL A 321 -7.25 7.46 -1.33
N TYR A 322 -7.55 7.97 -2.52
CA TYR A 322 -7.20 9.33 -2.93
C TYR A 322 -8.42 10.24 -2.84
N LEU A 323 -8.19 11.51 -2.49
CA LEU A 323 -9.24 12.52 -2.57
C LEU A 323 -9.55 12.83 -4.05
N PRO A 324 -10.84 13.02 -4.41
CA PRO A 324 -11.24 13.39 -5.76
C PRO A 324 -11.03 14.90 -6.00
N ILE A 325 -9.78 15.35 -5.89
CA ILE A 325 -9.38 16.76 -6.05
C ILE A 325 -8.24 16.90 -7.07
N PRO A 326 -8.08 18.07 -7.71
CA PRO A 326 -6.94 18.31 -8.59
C PRO A 326 -5.61 18.14 -7.83
N GLY A 327 -4.67 17.44 -8.48
CA GLY A 327 -3.33 17.17 -7.93
C GLY A 327 -3.24 16.07 -6.87
N ALA A 328 -4.33 15.35 -6.55
CA ALA A 328 -4.28 14.26 -5.57
C ALA A 328 -3.30 13.13 -5.92
N ASN A 329 -2.99 12.94 -7.20
CA ASN A 329 -2.06 11.93 -7.72
C ASN A 329 -0.78 12.57 -8.30
N SER A 330 -0.42 13.78 -7.87
CA SER A 330 0.75 14.48 -8.37
C SER A 330 2.06 13.82 -7.88
N LYS A 331 3.20 14.14 -8.52
CA LYS A 331 4.50 13.52 -8.20
C LYS A 331 4.95 13.82 -6.77
N GLY A 332 4.53 14.95 -6.21
CA GLY A 332 4.85 15.35 -4.84
C GLY A 332 3.95 14.70 -3.77
N VAL A 333 2.87 14.02 -4.17
CA VAL A 333 1.96 13.30 -3.27
C VAL A 333 2.39 11.84 -3.13
N LEU A 334 2.66 11.46 -1.89
CA LEU A 334 3.04 10.11 -1.48
C LEU A 334 1.84 9.44 -0.80
N THR A 335 1.77 8.11 -0.89
CA THR A 335 0.94 7.30 0.02
C THR A 335 1.81 6.73 1.13
N SER A 336 1.20 5.94 2.02
CA SER A 336 1.93 5.17 3.02
C SER A 336 2.98 4.22 2.40
N LYS A 337 2.82 3.79 1.15
CA LYS A 337 3.79 2.91 0.48
C LYS A 337 5.06 3.67 0.11
N GLU A 338 4.95 4.79 -0.59
CA GLU A 338 6.13 5.55 -1.06
C GLU A 338 6.90 6.21 0.08
N ILE A 339 6.20 6.71 1.11
CA ILE A 339 6.86 7.37 2.24
C ILE A 339 7.74 6.40 3.05
N LEU A 340 7.40 5.10 3.07
CA LEU A 340 8.16 4.05 3.76
C LEU A 340 9.49 3.68 3.10
N ASP A 341 9.76 4.19 1.90
CA ASP A 341 11.02 4.00 1.18
C ASP A 341 11.76 5.33 0.93
N MET A 342 11.31 6.42 1.55
CA MET A 342 11.91 7.73 1.37
C MET A 342 13.25 7.84 2.10
N LYS A 343 14.34 7.87 1.31
CA LYS A 343 15.74 7.88 1.80
C LYS A 343 16.26 9.25 2.21
N LYS A 344 15.50 10.32 2.02
CA LYS A 344 15.88 11.70 2.37
C LYS A 344 14.72 12.37 3.09
N LEU A 345 15.01 13.08 4.18
CA LEU A 345 13.99 13.84 4.89
C LEU A 345 13.59 15.07 4.06
N PRO A 346 12.28 15.35 3.88
CA PRO A 346 11.83 16.66 3.47
C PRO A 346 12.08 17.66 4.61
N LYS A 347 12.16 18.95 4.30
CA LYS A 347 12.14 20.00 5.33
C LYS A 347 10.74 20.21 5.87
N LYS A 348 9.72 20.12 5.00
CA LYS A 348 8.30 20.27 5.33
C LYS A 348 7.45 19.16 4.75
N LEU A 349 6.55 18.60 5.55
CA LEU A 349 5.62 17.54 5.17
C LEU A 349 4.18 17.97 5.50
N ALA A 350 3.27 17.90 4.51
CA ALA A 350 1.84 17.99 4.78
C ALA A 350 1.24 16.58 4.81
N VAL A 351 0.44 16.28 5.84
CA VAL A 351 -0.30 15.03 6.00
C VAL A 351 -1.78 15.34 5.82
N ILE A 352 -2.41 14.74 4.82
CA ILE A 352 -3.84 14.90 4.53
C ILE A 352 -4.59 13.72 5.14
N GLY A 353 -5.37 13.99 6.19
CA GLY A 353 -6.05 13.02 7.03
C GLY A 353 -5.29 12.73 8.33
N GLY A 354 -5.90 13.11 9.45
CA GLY A 354 -5.48 12.87 10.83
C GLY A 354 -6.03 11.56 11.42
N GLY A 355 -6.17 10.52 10.60
CA GLY A 355 -6.40 9.15 11.05
C GLY A 355 -5.12 8.49 11.59
N VAL A 356 -5.21 7.21 11.96
CA VAL A 356 -4.10 6.44 12.56
C VAL A 356 -2.80 6.54 11.75
N ILE A 357 -2.86 6.24 10.44
CA ILE A 357 -1.69 6.26 9.56
C ILE A 357 -1.07 7.66 9.50
N GLY A 358 -1.91 8.69 9.32
CA GLY A 358 -1.45 10.07 9.20
C GLY A 358 -0.77 10.55 10.47
N MET A 359 -1.35 10.25 11.64
CA MET A 359 -0.78 10.65 12.92
C MET A 359 0.51 9.88 13.26
N GLU A 360 0.61 8.58 12.97
CA GLU A 360 1.88 7.84 13.13
C GLU A 360 3.00 8.49 12.33
N PHE A 361 2.78 8.77 11.04
CA PHE A 361 3.79 9.44 10.22
C PHE A 361 4.07 10.88 10.65
N ALA A 362 3.05 11.63 11.10
CA ALA A 362 3.25 12.98 11.61
C ALA A 362 4.24 12.98 12.79
N PHE A 363 4.07 12.07 13.75
CA PHE A 363 4.97 11.93 14.89
C PHE A 363 6.35 11.40 14.50
N ILE A 364 6.45 10.41 13.61
CA ILE A 364 7.75 9.89 13.11
C ILE A 364 8.58 11.02 12.49
N TYR A 365 7.99 11.76 11.55
CA TYR A 365 8.72 12.79 10.80
C TYR A 365 9.02 14.03 11.65
N ALA A 366 8.11 14.45 12.53
CA ALA A 366 8.39 15.52 13.49
C ALA A 366 9.56 15.15 14.43
N SER A 367 9.62 13.89 14.86
CA SER A 367 10.74 13.40 15.68
C SER A 367 12.07 13.47 14.92
N PHE A 368 12.09 13.18 13.62
CA PHE A 368 13.27 13.38 12.78
C PHE A 368 13.56 14.85 12.40
N GLY A 369 12.83 15.82 12.97
CA GLY A 369 13.08 17.26 12.78
C GLY A 369 12.43 17.85 11.53
N VAL A 370 11.45 17.17 10.92
CA VAL A 370 10.67 17.69 9.81
C VAL A 370 9.56 18.60 10.33
N GLU A 371 9.31 19.72 9.66
CA GLU A 371 8.17 20.59 9.97
C GLU A 371 6.88 19.95 9.41
N VAL A 372 6.00 19.49 10.30
CA VAL A 372 4.80 18.72 9.93
C VAL A 372 3.52 19.54 10.06
N TYR A 373 2.67 19.42 9.04
CA TYR A 373 1.33 20.01 8.98
C TYR A 373 0.31 18.89 8.80
N VAL A 374 -0.69 18.76 9.67
CA VAL A 374 -1.78 17.79 9.49
C VAL A 374 -3.04 18.56 9.13
N VAL A 375 -3.66 18.24 7.99
CA VAL A 375 -4.93 18.81 7.55
C VAL A 375 -6.00 17.72 7.64
N GLU A 376 -6.95 17.88 8.54
CA GLU A 376 -8.03 16.93 8.83
C GLU A 376 -9.39 17.59 8.58
N TYR A 377 -10.25 16.89 7.86
CA TYR A 377 -11.59 17.34 7.51
C TYR A 377 -12.52 17.37 8.73
N LEU A 378 -12.44 16.34 9.58
CA LEU A 378 -13.21 16.20 10.81
C LEU A 378 -12.73 17.19 11.89
N ASP A 379 -13.57 17.37 12.90
CA ASP A 379 -13.31 18.32 14.00
C ASP A 379 -12.11 17.93 14.87
N ASN A 380 -11.77 16.63 14.91
CA ASN A 380 -10.59 16.12 15.60
C ASN A 380 -9.78 15.13 14.77
N VAL A 381 -8.47 15.11 15.02
CA VAL A 381 -7.63 13.95 14.69
C VAL A 381 -8.05 12.77 15.56
N LEU A 382 -7.90 11.55 15.03
CA LEU A 382 -8.28 10.31 15.71
C LEU A 382 -9.71 10.36 16.31
N GLN A 383 -10.67 10.92 15.55
CA GLN A 383 -12.07 11.18 15.96
C GLN A 383 -12.79 9.97 16.59
N MET A 384 -12.36 8.74 16.27
CA MET A 384 -12.89 7.49 16.80
C MET A 384 -12.60 7.27 18.28
N LEU A 385 -11.61 7.95 18.85
CA LEU A 385 -11.23 7.82 20.25
C LEU A 385 -12.11 8.68 21.17
N ASP A 386 -12.01 8.44 22.46
CA ASP A 386 -12.60 9.31 23.47
C ASP A 386 -11.87 10.67 23.55
N GLN A 387 -12.61 11.69 23.98
CA GLN A 387 -12.17 13.08 23.89
C GLN A 387 -10.91 13.35 24.73
N ASP A 388 -10.81 12.75 25.91
CA ASP A 388 -9.66 12.88 26.80
C ASP A 388 -8.36 12.33 26.19
N ILE A 389 -8.43 11.22 25.47
CA ILE A 389 -7.29 10.66 24.72
C ILE A 389 -6.93 11.57 23.54
N ILE A 390 -7.94 12.11 22.85
CA ILE A 390 -7.75 13.08 21.75
C ILE A 390 -7.05 14.35 22.26
N ASP A 391 -7.43 14.84 23.43
CA ASP A 391 -6.85 16.05 24.01
C ASP A 391 -5.39 15.83 24.41
N GLU A 392 -5.07 14.67 25.00
CA GLU A 392 -3.68 14.31 25.34
C GLU A 392 -2.79 14.23 24.09
N ILE A 393 -3.25 13.58 23.01
CA ILE A 393 -2.44 13.46 21.79
C ILE A 393 -2.30 14.80 21.06
N LYS A 394 -3.30 15.69 21.13
CA LYS A 394 -3.18 17.05 20.60
C LYS A 394 -2.12 17.85 21.36
N ALA A 395 -2.10 17.77 22.69
CA ALA A 395 -1.08 18.40 23.51
C ALA A 395 0.32 17.84 23.24
N ALA A 396 0.43 16.53 22.99
CA ALA A 396 1.68 15.90 22.58
C ALA A 396 2.14 16.36 21.19
N ALA A 397 1.21 16.48 20.24
CA ALA A 397 1.49 16.98 18.89
C ALA A 397 1.97 18.45 18.91
N GLU A 398 1.34 19.29 19.72
CA GLU A 398 1.77 20.69 19.92
C GLU A 398 3.16 20.78 20.54
N LYS A 399 3.48 19.97 21.57
CA LYS A 399 4.84 19.89 22.15
C LYS A 399 5.90 19.49 21.11
N LYS A 400 5.53 18.67 20.12
CA LYS A 400 6.38 18.29 18.98
C LYS A 400 6.28 19.24 17.78
N GLU A 401 5.66 20.41 17.95
CA GLU A 401 5.49 21.44 16.92
C GLU A 401 4.73 20.98 15.66
N ILE A 402 3.92 19.92 15.78
CA ILE A 402 3.05 19.44 14.71
C ILE A 402 1.85 20.38 14.59
N LYS A 403 1.67 21.00 13.42
CA LYS A 403 0.59 21.98 13.20
C LYS A 403 -0.70 21.28 12.77
N LEU A 404 -1.70 21.27 13.64
CA LEU A 404 -2.99 20.63 13.38
C LEU A 404 -4.04 21.60 12.82
N TYR A 405 -4.54 21.31 11.62
CA TYR A 405 -5.66 21.98 10.98
C TYR A 405 -6.85 21.03 10.89
N THR A 406 -7.57 20.85 12.00
CA THR A 406 -8.86 20.14 12.01
C THR A 406 -9.99 21.03 11.48
N GLY A 407 -11.13 20.43 11.12
CA GLY A 407 -12.27 21.11 10.51
C GLY A 407 -11.92 21.77 9.17
N SER A 408 -10.99 21.17 8.43
CA SER A 408 -10.33 21.79 7.27
C SER A 408 -10.43 20.91 6.02
N ARG A 409 -10.99 21.46 4.95
CA ARG A 409 -11.22 20.74 3.68
C ARG A 409 -10.12 21.06 2.67
N VAL A 410 -9.33 20.06 2.28
CA VAL A 410 -8.39 20.21 1.17
C VAL A 410 -9.18 20.30 -0.14
N GLU A 411 -8.88 21.31 -0.94
CA GLU A 411 -9.55 21.58 -2.22
C GLU A 411 -8.66 21.21 -3.41
N GLU A 412 -7.34 21.34 -3.27
CA GLU A 412 -6.39 21.20 -4.37
C GLU A 412 -4.94 21.05 -3.88
N ILE A 413 -4.12 20.35 -4.67
CA ILE A 413 -2.67 20.26 -4.49
C ILE A 413 -2.01 20.71 -5.80
N ILE A 414 -1.09 21.66 -5.73
CA ILE A 414 -0.41 22.23 -6.90
C ILE A 414 1.08 21.89 -6.81
N ASP A 415 1.61 21.19 -7.81
CA ASP A 415 3.05 21.01 -7.97
C ASP A 415 3.68 22.32 -8.47
N THR A 416 4.80 22.71 -7.87
CA THR A 416 5.58 23.87 -8.29
C THR A 416 6.79 23.46 -9.13
N GLU A 417 7.37 24.41 -9.85
CA GLU A 417 8.55 24.16 -10.69
C GLU A 417 9.79 23.69 -9.90
N ASP A 418 9.86 23.99 -8.59
CA ASP A 418 10.95 23.61 -7.69
C ASP A 418 10.71 22.27 -6.94
N ASP A 419 9.91 21.37 -7.52
CA ASP A 419 9.57 20.03 -6.98
C ASP A 419 8.89 20.07 -5.58
N LYS A 420 8.27 21.20 -5.22
CA LYS A 420 7.43 21.37 -4.01
C LYS A 420 5.95 21.25 -4.33
N CYS A 421 5.13 21.25 -3.28
CA CYS A 421 3.68 21.27 -3.37
C CYS A 421 3.09 22.47 -2.61
N ILE A 422 2.04 23.06 -3.15
CA ILE A 422 1.16 23.99 -2.45
C ILE A 422 -0.16 23.27 -2.17
N VAL A 423 -0.48 23.06 -0.90
CA VAL A 423 -1.76 22.50 -0.46
C VAL A 423 -2.73 23.64 -0.18
N ARG A 424 -3.81 23.73 -0.95
CA ARG A 424 -4.91 24.68 -0.73
C ARG A 424 -6.04 24.00 0.03
N PHE A 425 -6.47 24.60 1.14
CA PHE A 425 -7.57 24.08 1.95
C PHE A 425 -8.41 25.21 2.54
N THR A 426 -9.66 24.90 2.85
CA THR A 426 -10.61 25.85 3.46
C THR A 426 -10.79 25.53 4.94
N LYS A 427 -10.74 26.55 5.81
CA LYS A 427 -11.06 26.45 7.23
C LYS A 427 -11.91 27.65 7.66
N GLY A 428 -13.09 27.40 8.23
CA GLY A 428 -14.01 28.49 8.63
C GLY A 428 -14.47 29.38 7.48
N GLY A 429 -14.52 28.86 6.25
CA GLY A 429 -14.86 29.63 5.05
C GLY A 429 -13.69 30.38 4.40
N GLU A 430 -12.52 30.42 5.03
CA GLU A 430 -11.32 31.08 4.48
C GLU A 430 -10.39 30.09 3.79
N SER A 431 -9.87 30.47 2.62
CA SER A 431 -8.81 29.70 1.93
C SER A 431 -7.46 29.93 2.58
N LYS A 432 -6.76 28.83 2.85
CA LYS A 432 -5.39 28.79 3.39
C LYS A 432 -4.50 27.96 2.48
N TYR A 433 -3.20 28.24 2.55
CA TYR A 433 -2.19 27.64 1.71
C TYR A 433 -1.01 27.22 2.56
N ILE A 434 -0.49 26.00 2.34
CA ILE A 434 0.76 25.52 2.92
C ILE A 434 1.69 25.11 1.77
N SER A 435 2.90 25.65 1.75
CA SER A 435 3.97 25.19 0.86
C SER A 435 4.84 24.15 1.57
N VAL A 436 4.99 22.97 0.98
CA VAL A 436 5.72 21.82 1.53
C VAL A 436 6.57 21.12 0.47
N ASP A 437 7.54 20.31 0.88
CA ASP A 437 8.36 19.54 -0.08
C ASP A 437 7.66 18.24 -0.52
N LYS A 438 6.85 17.66 0.36
CA LYS A 438 6.05 16.45 0.11
C LYS A 438 4.70 16.50 0.80
N VAL A 439 3.75 15.80 0.22
CA VAL A 439 2.42 15.57 0.80
C VAL A 439 2.23 14.08 1.03
N LEU A 440 1.69 13.68 2.18
CA LEU A 440 1.23 12.32 2.47
C LEU A 440 -0.30 12.28 2.37
N MET A 441 -0.83 11.47 1.46
CA MET A 441 -2.25 11.15 1.35
C MET A 441 -2.59 9.99 2.31
N SER A 442 -3.33 10.29 3.39
CA SER A 442 -3.71 9.33 4.44
C SER A 442 -5.18 9.44 4.85
N VAL A 443 -6.08 9.56 3.86
CA VAL A 443 -7.53 9.75 4.06
C VAL A 443 -8.34 8.45 4.22
N GLY A 444 -7.65 7.33 4.41
CA GLY A 444 -8.27 6.02 4.65
C GLY A 444 -7.92 4.98 3.58
N ARG A 445 -8.57 3.82 3.71
CA ARG A 445 -8.34 2.64 2.87
C ARG A 445 -9.67 2.08 2.40
N LYS A 446 -9.70 1.56 1.17
CA LYS A 446 -10.87 0.87 0.60
C LYS A 446 -10.54 -0.59 0.29
N PRO A 447 -11.50 -1.51 0.39
CA PRO A 447 -11.30 -2.89 -0.03
C PRO A 447 -10.84 -3.03 -1.48
N TYR A 448 -9.92 -3.97 -1.71
CA TYR A 448 -9.45 -4.29 -3.06
C TYR A 448 -10.37 -5.36 -3.66
N LEU A 449 -11.30 -4.92 -4.52
CA LEU A 449 -12.32 -5.76 -5.16
C LEU A 449 -12.10 -5.95 -6.67
N GLU A 450 -11.27 -5.11 -7.28
CA GLU A 450 -11.05 -5.08 -8.72
C GLU A 450 -10.40 -6.36 -9.24
N GLY A 451 -10.90 -6.88 -10.36
CA GLY A 451 -10.34 -8.06 -11.02
C GLY A 451 -10.56 -9.39 -10.32
N LEU A 452 -11.30 -9.43 -9.19
CA LEU A 452 -11.47 -10.65 -8.40
C LEU A 452 -12.50 -11.64 -8.93
N GLY A 453 -13.35 -11.24 -9.88
CA GLY A 453 -14.42 -12.10 -10.41
C GLY A 453 -15.65 -12.21 -9.50
N ILE A 454 -15.80 -11.30 -8.52
CA ILE A 454 -16.88 -11.36 -7.53
C ILE A 454 -18.25 -11.04 -8.12
N GLU A 455 -18.31 -10.15 -9.12
CA GLU A 455 -19.56 -9.76 -9.79
C GLU A 455 -20.06 -10.91 -10.66
N GLU A 456 -19.17 -11.50 -11.46
CA GLU A 456 -19.46 -12.65 -12.32
C GLU A 456 -19.88 -13.88 -11.52
N ALA A 457 -19.31 -14.06 -10.32
CA ALA A 457 -19.69 -15.14 -9.42
C ALA A 457 -20.99 -14.86 -8.64
N GLY A 458 -21.54 -13.64 -8.68
CA GLY A 458 -22.74 -13.27 -7.94
C GLY A 458 -22.54 -13.12 -6.42
N ILE A 459 -21.34 -12.74 -5.98
CA ILE A 459 -21.04 -12.49 -4.57
C ILE A 459 -21.65 -11.14 -4.15
N GLU A 460 -22.42 -11.16 -3.06
CA GLU A 460 -23.05 -9.94 -2.54
C GLU A 460 -22.04 -9.02 -1.84
N LEU A 461 -22.16 -7.72 -2.10
CA LEU A 461 -21.54 -6.69 -1.27
C LEU A 461 -22.40 -6.40 -0.02
N ASN A 462 -21.73 -6.02 1.06
CA ASN A 462 -22.35 -5.63 2.33
C ASN A 462 -23.29 -4.42 2.17
N ASP A 463 -24.01 -4.05 3.24
CA ASP A 463 -25.10 -3.07 3.16
C ASP A 463 -24.63 -1.69 2.68
N ASN A 464 -23.41 -1.28 3.02
CA ASN A 464 -22.82 -0.02 2.57
C ASN A 464 -22.15 -0.11 1.19
N LYS A 465 -22.18 -1.29 0.54
CA LYS A 465 -21.58 -1.57 -0.77
C LYS A 465 -20.08 -1.30 -0.84
N ARG A 466 -19.38 -1.32 0.29
CA ARG A 466 -17.94 -1.05 0.37
C ARG A 466 -17.10 -2.27 0.68
N GLY A 467 -17.66 -3.47 0.76
CA GLY A 467 -16.91 -4.71 0.98
C GLY A 467 -17.75 -5.96 0.73
N ILE A 468 -17.13 -7.13 0.73
CA ILE A 468 -17.83 -8.41 0.55
C ILE A 468 -18.69 -8.71 1.78
N LYS A 469 -19.96 -9.07 1.56
CA LYS A 469 -20.89 -9.45 2.62
C LYS A 469 -20.54 -10.84 3.14
N VAL A 470 -20.44 -10.96 4.46
CA VAL A 470 -20.25 -12.25 5.13
C VAL A 470 -21.14 -12.37 6.36
N ASN A 471 -21.51 -13.60 6.71
CA ASN A 471 -22.19 -13.91 7.98
C ASN A 471 -21.20 -14.01 9.15
N SER A 472 -21.66 -14.37 10.35
CA SER A 472 -20.79 -14.48 11.55
C SER A 472 -19.71 -15.57 11.46
N LYS A 473 -19.79 -16.46 10.47
CA LYS A 473 -18.83 -17.53 10.18
C LYS A 473 -17.84 -17.15 9.07
N MET A 474 -17.87 -15.90 8.61
CA MET A 474 -17.08 -15.36 7.49
C MET A 474 -17.45 -15.92 6.11
N GLN A 475 -18.61 -16.58 6.00
CA GLN A 475 -19.12 -17.16 4.77
C GLN A 475 -19.91 -16.14 3.96
N THR A 476 -19.77 -16.13 2.64
CA THR A 476 -20.55 -15.27 1.73
C THR A 476 -21.95 -15.85 1.48
N ASN A 477 -22.71 -15.29 0.52
CA ASN A 477 -23.95 -15.88 0.02
C ASN A 477 -23.75 -17.20 -0.75
N ILE A 478 -22.50 -17.56 -1.08
CA ILE A 478 -22.15 -18.82 -1.75
C ILE A 478 -21.52 -19.76 -0.73
N ASN A 479 -22.14 -20.92 -0.50
CA ASN A 479 -21.84 -21.81 0.63
C ASN A 479 -20.37 -22.20 0.80
N ASN A 480 -19.60 -22.30 -0.29
CA ASN A 480 -18.22 -22.72 -0.24
C ASN A 480 -17.21 -21.56 -0.45
N ILE A 481 -17.68 -20.31 -0.41
CA ILE A 481 -16.83 -19.12 -0.51
C ILE A 481 -16.92 -18.31 0.78
N TYR A 482 -15.75 -17.91 1.26
CA TYR A 482 -15.55 -17.11 2.46
C TYR A 482 -14.77 -15.84 2.10
N ALA A 483 -14.90 -14.80 2.91
CA ALA A 483 -14.10 -13.59 2.77
C ALA A 483 -13.65 -13.08 4.14
N ILE A 484 -12.39 -12.63 4.24
CA ILE A 484 -11.75 -12.25 5.49
C ILE A 484 -10.88 -11.01 5.34
N GLY A 485 -10.64 -10.33 6.45
CA GLY A 485 -9.83 -9.13 6.54
C GLY A 485 -10.49 -7.94 5.86
N ASP A 486 -9.65 -7.00 5.44
CA ASP A 486 -10.10 -5.70 4.97
C ASP A 486 -11.08 -5.79 3.79
N VAL A 487 -11.05 -6.86 2.99
CA VAL A 487 -11.97 -7.03 1.84
C VAL A 487 -13.46 -7.01 2.24
N THR A 488 -13.74 -7.37 3.50
CA THR A 488 -15.11 -7.37 4.08
C THR A 488 -15.57 -5.97 4.51
N ASN A 489 -14.62 -5.05 4.70
CA ASN A 489 -14.82 -3.73 5.30
C ASN A 489 -15.48 -3.73 6.70
N ILE A 490 -15.33 -4.80 7.49
CA ILE A 490 -15.89 -4.88 8.84
C ILE A 490 -15.00 -4.11 9.83
N ILE A 491 -13.76 -4.58 10.02
CA ILE A 491 -12.71 -3.88 10.79
C ILE A 491 -11.38 -4.12 10.06
N GLN A 492 -10.70 -3.05 9.67
CA GLN A 492 -9.46 -3.10 8.89
C GLN A 492 -8.21 -3.15 9.79
N LEU A 493 -8.07 -4.24 10.55
CA LEU A 493 -6.94 -4.49 11.44
C LEU A 493 -6.32 -5.88 11.17
N ALA A 494 -5.00 -5.97 11.17
CA ALA A 494 -4.28 -7.19 10.81
C ALA A 494 -4.59 -8.40 11.72
N HIS A 495 -4.70 -8.18 13.03
CA HIS A 495 -5.08 -9.22 13.99
C HIS A 495 -6.54 -9.64 13.84
N VAL A 496 -7.44 -8.72 13.44
CA VAL A 496 -8.81 -9.07 13.09
C VAL A 496 -8.84 -9.94 11.84
N ALA A 497 -8.13 -9.56 10.78
CA ALA A 497 -8.03 -10.37 9.56
C ALA A 497 -7.51 -11.78 9.85
N SER A 498 -6.48 -11.88 10.70
CA SER A 498 -5.90 -13.15 11.14
C SER A 498 -6.93 -14.02 11.89
N HIS A 499 -7.68 -13.43 12.83
CA HIS A 499 -8.70 -14.16 13.59
C HIS A 499 -9.91 -14.56 12.73
N GLN A 500 -10.34 -13.69 11.82
CA GLN A 500 -11.37 -14.02 10.81
C GLN A 500 -10.93 -15.21 9.93
N GLY A 501 -9.65 -15.26 9.55
CA GLY A 501 -9.08 -16.41 8.83
C GLY A 501 -9.15 -17.72 9.61
N ILE A 502 -8.89 -17.68 10.92
CA ILE A 502 -9.05 -18.84 11.81
C ILE A 502 -10.51 -19.28 11.86
N VAL A 503 -11.45 -18.35 12.07
CA VAL A 503 -12.89 -18.64 12.11
C VAL A 503 -13.39 -19.23 10.79
N ALA A 504 -13.00 -18.67 9.65
CA ALA A 504 -13.38 -19.18 8.34
C ALA A 504 -12.92 -20.63 8.15
N VAL A 505 -11.64 -20.91 8.46
CA VAL A 505 -11.08 -22.26 8.33
C VAL A 505 -11.75 -23.25 9.28
N GLU A 506 -12.01 -22.88 10.53
CA GLU A 506 -12.69 -23.78 11.48
C GLU A 506 -14.09 -24.16 10.97
N ASN A 507 -14.84 -23.23 10.39
CA ASN A 507 -16.13 -23.55 9.80
C ASN A 507 -16.02 -24.39 8.52
N ILE A 508 -15.03 -24.14 7.65
CA ILE A 508 -14.76 -24.98 6.48
C ILE A 508 -14.45 -26.43 6.91
N MET A 509 -13.74 -26.60 8.02
CA MET A 509 -13.36 -27.91 8.57
C MET A 509 -14.47 -28.56 9.42
N GLY A 510 -15.68 -27.99 9.45
CA GLY A 510 -16.85 -28.60 10.08
C GLY A 510 -17.12 -28.21 11.53
N HIS A 511 -16.43 -27.20 12.07
CA HIS A 511 -16.75 -26.64 13.39
C HIS A 511 -17.87 -25.58 13.30
N ASP A 512 -18.44 -25.21 14.44
CA ASP A 512 -19.44 -24.13 14.56
C ASP A 512 -18.88 -22.98 15.38
N VAL A 513 -18.13 -22.09 14.72
CA VAL A 513 -17.43 -20.97 15.39
C VAL A 513 -17.93 -19.65 14.83
N LYS A 514 -18.20 -18.69 15.72
CA LYS A 514 -18.66 -17.34 15.35
C LYS A 514 -17.59 -16.32 15.69
N MET A 515 -17.41 -15.36 14.79
CA MET A 515 -16.56 -14.21 15.03
C MET A 515 -17.19 -13.31 16.09
N ASP A 516 -16.38 -12.91 17.08
CA ASP A 516 -16.78 -12.00 18.15
C ASP A 516 -15.92 -10.75 18.11
N TYR A 517 -16.58 -9.61 17.97
CA TYR A 517 -15.94 -8.29 17.85
C TYR A 517 -16.04 -7.46 19.14
N SER A 518 -16.59 -8.01 20.24
CA SER A 518 -16.80 -7.28 21.49
C SER A 518 -15.52 -6.77 22.15
N ALA A 519 -14.39 -7.45 21.92
CA ALA A 519 -13.10 -7.14 22.54
C ALA A 519 -11.98 -7.12 21.49
N VAL A 520 -12.12 -6.29 20.46
CA VAL A 520 -11.05 -6.04 19.48
C VAL A 520 -10.17 -4.89 19.99
N PRO A 521 -8.89 -5.12 20.30
CA PRO A 521 -8.00 -4.04 20.65
C PRO A 521 -7.57 -3.25 19.41
N SER A 522 -7.29 -1.97 19.60
CA SER A 522 -6.69 -1.09 18.61
C SER A 522 -5.48 -0.40 19.25
N ALA A 523 -4.38 -0.28 18.50
CA ALA A 523 -3.15 0.37 18.94
C ALA A 523 -2.67 1.37 17.89
N ILE A 524 -2.21 2.54 18.34
CA ILE A 524 -1.74 3.65 17.53
C ILE A 524 -0.37 4.05 18.07
N PHE A 525 0.65 3.98 17.21
CA PHE A 525 2.04 4.08 17.61
C PHE A 525 2.57 5.51 17.40
N THR A 526 1.84 6.47 17.97
CA THR A 526 2.31 7.83 18.21
C THR A 526 3.23 7.87 19.44
N HIS A 527 3.73 9.05 19.81
CA HIS A 527 4.45 9.23 21.07
C HIS A 527 3.81 10.39 21.87
N PRO A 528 3.00 10.09 22.91
CA PRO A 528 2.81 8.79 23.55
C PRO A 528 2.02 7.78 22.68
N GLU A 529 2.21 6.49 22.94
CA GLU A 529 1.41 5.42 22.34
C GLU A 529 -0.03 5.50 22.82
N ILE A 530 -0.98 4.99 22.03
CA ILE A 530 -2.38 4.88 22.41
C ILE A 530 -2.85 3.45 22.16
N ALA A 531 -3.64 2.90 23.07
CA ALA A 531 -4.36 1.66 22.86
C ALA A 531 -5.77 1.71 23.44
N THR A 532 -6.73 1.06 22.79
CA THR A 532 -8.13 1.01 23.21
C THR A 532 -8.73 -0.36 22.98
N VAL A 533 -9.74 -0.72 23.77
CA VAL A 533 -10.53 -1.94 23.57
C VAL A 533 -11.93 -1.77 24.16
N GLY A 534 -12.92 -2.41 23.53
CA GLY A 534 -14.30 -2.38 23.99
C GLY A 534 -15.03 -1.08 23.66
N LEU A 535 -15.95 -0.68 24.52
CA LEU A 535 -16.79 0.50 24.34
C LEU A 535 -16.04 1.80 24.66
N THR A 536 -16.28 2.84 23.87
CA THR A 536 -15.90 4.22 24.20
C THR A 536 -17.00 4.87 25.06
N GLU A 537 -16.71 6.02 25.70
CA GLU A 537 -17.75 6.80 26.39
C GLU A 537 -18.83 7.28 25.41
N LYS A 538 -18.45 7.59 24.16
CA LYS A 538 -19.39 7.92 23.07
C LYS A 538 -20.34 6.74 22.80
N ASP A 539 -19.81 5.52 22.73
CA ASP A 539 -20.62 4.31 22.50
C ASP A 539 -21.60 4.08 23.65
N VAL A 540 -21.12 4.13 24.89
CA VAL A 540 -21.93 4.00 26.10
C VAL A 540 -23.10 4.97 26.08
N LYS A 541 -22.83 6.25 25.81
CA LYS A 541 -23.85 7.30 25.77
C LYS A 541 -24.86 7.06 24.66
N SER A 542 -24.40 6.63 23.48
CA SER A 542 -25.29 6.28 22.35
C SER A 542 -26.19 5.08 22.63
N LYS A 543 -25.72 4.14 23.46
CA LYS A 543 -26.44 2.92 23.86
C LYS A 543 -27.32 3.12 25.10
N GLY A 544 -27.26 4.29 25.75
CA GLY A 544 -28.00 4.56 26.98
C GLY A 544 -27.58 3.68 28.15
N MET A 545 -26.31 3.25 28.19
CA MET A 545 -25.78 2.41 29.26
C MET A 545 -25.40 3.27 30.49
N ASP A 546 -25.69 2.75 31.69
CA ASP A 546 -25.25 3.37 32.94
C ASP A 546 -23.89 2.79 33.34
N VAL A 547 -22.87 3.64 33.35
CA VAL A 547 -21.47 3.24 33.57
C VAL A 547 -20.80 4.11 34.61
N GLU A 548 -19.68 3.60 35.10
CA GLU A 548 -18.70 4.35 35.89
C GLU A 548 -17.38 4.38 35.12
N VAL A 549 -16.67 5.50 35.22
CA VAL A 549 -15.39 5.72 34.53
C VAL A 549 -14.34 6.04 35.59
N GLY A 550 -13.27 5.27 35.60
CA GLY A 550 -12.11 5.47 36.46
C GLY A 550 -10.88 5.80 35.63
N LYS A 551 -9.98 6.62 36.17
CA LYS A 551 -8.75 7.03 35.50
C LYS A 551 -7.58 7.02 36.45
N PHE A 552 -6.40 6.72 35.93
CA PHE A 552 -5.15 6.82 36.68
C PHE A 552 -4.03 7.39 35.80
N PRO A 553 -3.34 8.46 36.23
CA PRO A 553 -2.29 9.09 35.42
C PRO A 553 -0.96 8.36 35.52
N TYR A 554 -0.18 8.34 34.43
CA TYR A 554 1.19 7.83 34.44
C TYR A 554 2.12 8.65 35.36
N ALA A 555 1.81 9.92 35.61
CA ALA A 555 2.52 10.77 36.58
C ALA A 555 2.50 10.23 38.02
N ALA A 556 1.54 9.37 38.36
CA ALA A 556 1.48 8.69 39.66
C ALA A 556 2.12 7.29 39.63
N ASN A 557 2.61 6.82 38.49
CA ASN A 557 3.25 5.51 38.36
C ASN A 557 4.77 5.61 38.52
N GLY A 558 5.31 5.02 39.59
CA GLY A 558 6.75 5.05 39.87
C GLY A 558 7.61 4.48 38.73
N LYS A 559 7.16 3.44 38.02
CA LYS A 559 7.91 2.90 36.89
C LYS A 559 8.01 3.88 35.72
N ALA A 560 6.92 4.56 35.39
CA ALA A 560 6.85 5.58 34.35
C ALA A 560 7.80 6.75 34.63
N LEU A 561 7.82 7.23 35.89
CA LEU A 561 8.76 8.24 36.36
C LEU A 561 10.22 7.79 36.19
N THR A 562 10.56 6.54 36.53
CA THR A 562 11.93 6.03 36.33
C THR A 562 12.34 5.92 34.86
N MET A 563 11.37 5.90 33.94
CA MET A 563 11.60 5.85 32.49
C MET A 563 11.67 7.24 31.87
N GLY A 564 11.34 8.30 32.62
CA GLY A 564 11.23 9.66 32.09
C GLY A 564 10.00 9.88 31.20
N ASP A 565 9.01 8.98 31.23
CA ASP A 565 7.81 9.03 30.39
C ASP A 565 6.55 8.93 31.25
N GLU A 566 6.21 10.05 31.87
CA GLU A 566 5.10 10.17 32.83
C GLU A 566 3.79 10.64 32.20
N ARG A 567 3.77 10.79 30.86
CA ARG A 567 2.67 11.42 30.14
C ARG A 567 1.51 10.46 29.92
N GLY A 568 0.30 11.00 30.07
CA GLY A 568 -0.95 10.32 29.76
C GLY A 568 -1.54 9.56 30.95
N PHE A 569 -2.46 8.66 30.66
CA PHE A 569 -3.27 7.96 31.64
C PHE A 569 -3.87 6.68 31.08
N ILE A 570 -4.39 5.86 31.98
CA ILE A 570 -5.35 4.81 31.66
C ILE A 570 -6.75 5.24 32.07
N LYS A 571 -7.73 4.78 31.31
CA LYS A 571 -9.15 4.90 31.56
C LYS A 571 -9.82 3.53 31.47
N VAL A 572 -10.71 3.25 32.43
CA VAL A 572 -11.51 2.03 32.47
C VAL A 572 -12.99 2.40 32.59
N ILE A 573 -13.84 1.69 31.85
CA ILE A 573 -15.30 1.87 31.84
C ILE A 573 -15.95 0.60 32.37
N LYS A 574 -16.71 0.75 33.46
CA LYS A 574 -17.47 -0.32 34.12
C LYS A 574 -18.96 -0.16 33.88
N ASP A 575 -19.62 -1.24 33.47
CA ASP A 575 -21.09 -1.30 33.49
C ASP A 575 -21.60 -1.47 34.92
N LYS A 576 -22.47 -0.57 35.40
CA LYS A 576 -22.97 -0.60 36.78
C LYS A 576 -23.84 -1.81 37.07
N ALA A 577 -24.60 -2.27 36.08
CA ALA A 577 -25.53 -3.38 36.28
C ALA A 577 -24.80 -4.72 36.51
N SER A 578 -23.74 -4.98 35.74
CA SER A 578 -22.98 -6.23 35.80
C SER A 578 -21.66 -6.15 36.58
N ASN A 579 -21.20 -4.94 36.93
CA ASN A 579 -19.86 -4.66 37.46
C ASN A 579 -18.71 -5.10 36.54
N LYS A 580 -18.98 -5.36 35.26
CA LYS A 580 -17.99 -5.80 34.29
C LYS A 580 -17.26 -4.63 33.67
N VAL A 581 -15.99 -4.83 33.37
CA VAL A 581 -15.25 -3.93 32.49
C VAL A 581 -15.79 -4.11 31.07
N VAL A 582 -16.23 -3.01 30.45
CA VAL A 582 -16.83 -3.00 29.11
C VAL A 582 -16.04 -2.16 28.11
N GLY A 583 -15.09 -1.35 28.58
CA GLY A 583 -14.24 -0.52 27.74
C GLY A 583 -13.00 -0.07 28.48
N ALA A 584 -11.92 0.17 27.75
CA ALA A 584 -10.71 0.77 28.28
C ALA A 584 -9.92 1.51 27.21
N GLY A 585 -9.18 2.52 27.63
CA GLY A 585 -8.23 3.25 26.81
C GLY A 585 -6.98 3.59 27.60
N ILE A 586 -5.82 3.51 26.97
CA ILE A 586 -4.52 3.84 27.54
C ILE A 586 -3.84 4.79 26.56
N VAL A 587 -3.32 5.90 27.07
CA VAL A 587 -2.41 6.80 26.37
C VAL A 587 -1.18 6.98 27.24
N GLY A 588 0.00 6.66 26.73
CA GLY A 588 1.24 6.65 27.49
C GLY A 588 2.16 5.47 27.13
N ILE A 589 3.24 5.36 27.89
CA ILE A 589 4.28 4.35 27.64
C ILE A 589 3.74 2.91 27.72
N ASN A 590 4.14 2.08 26.75
CA ASN A 590 3.75 0.66 26.61
C ASN A 590 2.23 0.41 26.42
N SER A 591 1.45 1.40 26.00
CA SER A 591 0.00 1.26 25.82
C SER A 591 -0.38 0.06 24.94
N ALA A 592 0.35 -0.17 23.85
CA ALA A 592 0.05 -1.24 22.90
C ALA A 592 0.14 -2.65 23.52
N ASP A 593 1.05 -2.85 24.48
CA ASP A 593 1.21 -4.12 25.19
C ASP A 593 0.21 -4.24 26.36
N LEU A 594 0.05 -3.14 27.12
CA LEU A 594 -0.79 -3.08 28.33
C LEU A 594 -2.28 -3.22 28.06
N ILE A 595 -2.74 -3.03 26.81
CA ILE A 595 -4.14 -3.25 26.46
C ILE A 595 -4.54 -4.74 26.46
N SER A 596 -3.57 -5.66 26.40
CA SER A 596 -3.83 -7.10 26.26
C SER A 596 -4.56 -7.70 27.47
N PRO A 597 -4.15 -7.46 28.74
CA PRO A 597 -4.92 -7.90 29.90
C PRO A 597 -6.36 -7.38 29.91
N LEU A 598 -6.60 -6.13 29.52
CA LEU A 598 -7.93 -5.53 29.46
C LEU A 598 -8.78 -6.15 28.34
N THR A 599 -8.15 -6.48 27.21
CA THR A 599 -8.79 -7.22 26.12
C THR A 599 -9.29 -8.58 26.60
N LEU A 600 -8.44 -9.31 27.33
CA LEU A 600 -8.83 -10.59 27.95
C LEU A 600 -9.96 -10.40 28.97
N ALA A 601 -9.89 -9.35 29.80
CA ALA A 601 -10.91 -9.05 30.79
C ALA A 601 -12.28 -8.82 30.15
N ILE A 602 -12.37 -7.96 29.14
CA ILE A 602 -13.62 -7.65 28.43
C ILE A 602 -14.13 -8.88 27.68
N ARG A 603 -13.23 -9.60 26.97
CA ARG A 603 -13.60 -10.81 26.21
C ARG A 603 -14.25 -11.88 27.08
N ASN A 604 -13.78 -12.03 28.32
CA ASN A 604 -14.26 -13.03 29.28
C ASN A 604 -15.29 -12.46 30.28
N GLY A 605 -15.65 -11.18 30.15
CA GLY A 605 -16.62 -10.51 31.01
C GLY A 605 -16.21 -10.47 32.48
N LEU A 606 -14.94 -10.19 32.77
CA LEU A 606 -14.43 -10.04 34.13
C LEU A 606 -15.03 -8.80 34.81
N THR A 607 -15.30 -8.94 36.11
CA THR A 607 -15.69 -7.83 36.98
C THR A 607 -14.47 -7.03 37.41
N THR A 608 -14.67 -5.75 37.75
CA THR A 608 -13.63 -4.88 38.34
C THR A 608 -13.01 -5.52 39.58
N LYS A 609 -13.83 -6.06 40.48
CA LYS A 609 -13.38 -6.77 41.69
C LYS A 609 -12.39 -7.92 41.39
N GLN A 610 -12.67 -8.74 40.37
CA GLN A 610 -11.76 -9.84 39.99
C GLN A 610 -10.39 -9.33 39.52
N ILE A 611 -10.34 -8.15 38.87
CA ILE A 611 -9.08 -7.54 38.46
C ILE A 611 -8.35 -6.96 39.68
N VAL A 612 -9.06 -6.29 40.59
CA VAL A 612 -8.49 -5.71 41.82
C VAL A 612 -7.90 -6.78 42.76
N GLU A 613 -8.51 -7.97 42.82
CA GLU A 613 -8.00 -9.10 43.61
C GLU A 613 -6.73 -9.74 43.03
N THR A 614 -6.31 -9.34 41.82
CA THR A 614 -5.10 -9.84 41.18
C THR A 614 -3.86 -9.10 41.69
N ILE A 615 -2.78 -9.83 41.96
CA ILE A 615 -1.49 -9.25 42.35
C ILE A 615 -0.74 -8.79 41.08
N PHE A 616 -0.52 -7.48 40.96
CA PHE A 616 0.32 -6.89 39.91
C PHE A 616 1.78 -6.80 40.38
N ALA A 617 2.71 -6.99 39.46
CA ALA A 617 4.13 -6.86 39.76
C ALA A 617 4.52 -5.39 39.97
N HIS A 618 5.38 -5.13 40.96
CA HIS A 618 5.87 -3.79 41.31
C HIS A 618 7.42 -3.73 41.29
N PRO A 619 8.03 -2.66 40.72
CA PRO A 619 7.39 -1.58 39.96
C PRO A 619 7.22 -1.95 38.48
N THR A 620 6.01 -1.76 37.92
CA THR A 620 5.73 -1.91 36.49
C THR A 620 4.76 -0.85 35.98
N THR A 621 4.79 -0.56 34.68
CA THR A 621 3.77 0.29 34.05
C THR A 621 2.39 -0.38 34.06
N ALA A 622 2.32 -1.71 34.16
CA ALA A 622 1.06 -2.45 34.22
C ALA A 622 0.23 -2.16 35.47
N GLU A 623 0.84 -1.63 36.54
CA GLU A 623 0.14 -1.23 37.77
C GLU A 623 -0.91 -0.15 37.53
N VAL A 624 -0.77 0.67 36.48
CA VAL A 624 -1.80 1.64 36.10
C VAL A 624 -3.14 0.96 35.84
N ILE A 625 -3.16 -0.28 35.33
CA ILE A 625 -4.40 -1.04 35.12
C ILE A 625 -5.11 -1.30 36.45
N HIS A 626 -4.37 -1.74 37.46
CA HIS A 626 -4.93 -2.03 38.78
C HIS A 626 -5.52 -0.76 39.41
N GLU A 627 -4.75 0.32 39.41
CA GLU A 627 -5.16 1.61 39.94
C GLU A 627 -6.32 2.25 39.15
N GLY A 628 -6.31 2.12 37.82
CA GLY A 628 -7.37 2.60 36.96
C GLY A 628 -8.68 1.86 37.18
N VAL A 629 -8.64 0.57 37.52
CA VAL A 629 -9.83 -0.19 37.93
C VAL A 629 -10.27 0.18 39.35
N LEU A 630 -9.34 0.38 40.29
CA LEU A 630 -9.64 0.82 41.66
C LEU A 630 -10.32 2.20 41.71
N SER A 631 -9.89 3.13 40.85
CA SER A 631 -10.54 4.44 40.67
C SER A 631 -12.03 4.30 40.36
N VAL A 632 -12.46 3.23 39.68
CA VAL A 632 -13.88 2.97 39.42
C VAL A 632 -14.63 2.44 40.67
N GLU A 633 -13.96 1.78 41.61
CA GLU A 633 -14.57 1.06 42.74
C GLU A 633 -14.64 1.88 44.05
N GLY A 634 -13.89 2.98 44.14
CA GLY A 634 -13.83 3.77 45.38
C GLY A 634 -12.58 4.63 45.56
N GLY A 635 -11.72 4.69 44.55
CA GLY A 635 -10.56 5.58 44.48
C GLY A 635 -9.25 4.82 44.29
N ALA A 636 -8.37 5.38 43.47
CA ALA A 636 -7.00 4.90 43.34
C ALA A 636 -6.25 5.00 44.69
N LEU A 637 -5.35 4.06 44.96
CA LEU A 637 -4.53 4.05 46.19
C LEU A 637 -3.33 4.99 46.08
N HIS A 638 -2.82 5.17 44.86
CA HIS A 638 -1.59 5.93 44.61
C HIS A 638 -1.84 7.29 43.94
N PHE A 639 -3.10 7.74 43.85
CA PHE A 639 -3.45 9.04 43.30
C PHE A 639 -4.66 9.62 44.03
N ALA A 640 -4.55 10.85 44.50
CA ALA A 640 -5.67 11.57 45.11
C ALA A 640 -6.50 12.21 44.00
N GLU A 641 -7.75 11.76 43.86
CA GLU A 641 -8.73 12.26 42.87
C GLU A 641 -9.19 13.70 43.13
#